data_AF-A0A1L0D5I1-F1
#
_entry.id   AF-A0A1L0D5I1-F1
#
_cell.length_a   1.000
_cell.length_b   1.000
_cell.length_c   1.000
_cell.angle_alpha   90.00
_cell.angle_beta   90.00
_cell.angle_gamma   90.00
#
_symmetry.space_group_name_H-M   'P 1'
#
loop_
_entity.id
_entity.type
_entity.pdbx_description
1 polymer ?
#
loop_
_entity_poly.entity_id
_entity_poly.type
_entity_poly.pdbx_seq_one_letter_code
_entity_poly.pdbx_strand_id
1 'polypeptide(L)'
;MLLPRRWIRQLTYVAGFLVFALFLVLVANKNRIIHLDHFISGDLVPQFFQPPSDAYVVDISIGSCSFLNIKSPTCGEPDKSLGLYGDVPEGQWTKVDKDLLLGRLWVSKRHLYSKLIKPDFFDTQKNPRTVHLVWVGTKKDCTIKGNKDCIPEEVIRDYMKTHPFDDDGYKYYLDVNKDEKLHVDTDKSKSAHKYNEDYKLKQGEKLSEKDDSDTPKEAEDLKDSTVEDLKEVPESKLDQDQDQYETEPENNDQVYGDEVPDDVATEMANQVANEKRNGAEKHLVRRQKETSRHKLKDYMSIPTLKKLNEAGWESRGNGIWVKYGPPGSLSVTGIDVLYGTDAKDPRPNWNLLPNPILDTGAAPHLLPRLSFRVGPRMDYKSSFKKDLKFRKDGTFKILQVADLHFSTGVGKCRDPVPIESQEGCEADPRTLKFIETVLEIENPDFVVMTGDQVFGQAAPDPETALFKAVLPFVKRKIPYAITLGNHDDESNLSREQMMQLASSLPYSVASVGPDAVDGYGNYAVTVDGSKNRGVSAAFYFLDSHSRSKQPKTNPGYDWFKESQIAWVGMEAESLLAHKNKKELLSMAFFHIPIPEYRQTENRPMLGQLREGVTAPLFHSDMRSAFSQAGIQVATVGHDHANDYCLLNPDTENSEFKHNMWLCYGGAVGEGGYGGYNEYIRRMRVYNLNELGWSIDTWKRAENNPGELFEKQRVVEAGSAVDHV
;
A
#
# COMPACT_ATOMS: atom_id res chain seq x y z
N MET A 1 49.39 -22.78 -9.15
CA MET A 1 50.09 -22.57 -7.86
C MET A 1 49.14 -21.90 -6.89
N LEU A 2 49.20 -22.23 -5.60
CA LEU A 2 48.53 -21.47 -4.54
C LEU A 2 49.48 -20.39 -4.00
N LEU A 3 48.95 -19.23 -3.63
CA LEU A 3 49.73 -18.16 -2.99
C LEU A 3 50.31 -18.64 -1.64
N PRO A 4 51.57 -18.30 -1.29
CA PRO A 4 52.13 -18.68 0.01
C PRO A 4 51.30 -18.12 1.16
N ARG A 5 51.13 -18.89 2.25
CA ARG A 5 50.30 -18.51 3.42
C ARG A 5 50.61 -17.11 3.98
N ARG A 6 51.88 -16.66 3.91
CA ARG A 6 52.30 -15.30 4.29
C ARG A 6 51.64 -14.20 3.44
N TRP A 7 51.51 -14.41 2.13
CA TRP A 7 50.84 -13.49 1.22
C TRP A 7 49.33 -13.51 1.43
N ILE A 8 48.72 -14.69 1.58
CA ILE A 8 47.29 -14.82 1.89
C ILE A 8 46.93 -14.02 3.16
N ARG A 9 47.74 -14.13 4.23
CA ARG A 9 47.53 -13.41 5.49
C ARG A 9 47.68 -11.88 5.34
N GLN A 10 48.66 -11.41 4.58
CA GLN A 10 48.80 -9.97 4.32
C GLN A 10 47.66 -9.42 3.47
N LEU A 11 47.19 -10.17 2.48
CA LEU A 11 46.00 -9.81 1.70
C LEU A 11 44.72 -9.77 2.56
N THR A 12 44.58 -10.65 3.56
CA THR A 12 43.45 -10.57 4.50
C THR A 12 43.53 -9.34 5.41
N TYR A 13 44.72 -8.96 5.88
CA TYR A 13 44.87 -7.72 6.66
C TYR A 13 44.63 -6.46 5.82
N VAL A 14 45.12 -6.42 4.57
CA VAL A 14 44.85 -5.30 3.64
C VAL A 14 43.35 -5.23 3.31
N ALA A 15 42.70 -6.36 3.02
CA ALA A 15 41.26 -6.38 2.77
C ALA A 15 40.45 -5.94 4.01
N GLY A 16 40.79 -6.43 5.20
CA GLY A 16 40.15 -6.02 6.46
C GLY A 16 40.34 -4.54 6.76
N PHE A 17 41.54 -3.99 6.53
CA PHE A 17 41.81 -2.56 6.66
C PHE A 17 41.01 -1.74 5.63
N LEU A 18 40.95 -2.16 4.37
CA LEU A 18 40.17 -1.47 3.33
C LEU A 18 38.66 -1.48 3.64
N VAL A 19 38.12 -2.60 4.11
CA VAL A 19 36.71 -2.70 4.55
C VAL A 19 36.45 -1.79 5.75
N PHE A 20 37.35 -1.74 6.74
CA PHE A 20 37.21 -0.87 7.91
C PHE A 20 37.36 0.61 7.56
N ALA A 21 38.31 0.98 6.69
CA ALA A 21 38.49 2.34 6.20
C ALA A 21 37.28 2.79 5.37
N LEU A 22 36.76 1.92 4.50
CA LEU A 22 35.52 2.17 3.75
C LEU A 22 34.32 2.34 4.70
N PHE A 23 34.23 1.53 5.76
CA PHE A 23 33.20 1.69 6.80
C PHE A 23 33.34 3.02 7.56
N LEU A 24 34.54 3.45 7.91
CA LEU A 24 34.76 4.76 8.54
C LEU A 24 34.41 5.92 7.60
N VAL A 25 34.79 5.82 6.32
CA VAL A 25 34.40 6.78 5.26
C VAL A 25 32.87 6.82 5.09
N LEU A 26 32.21 5.67 5.14
CA LEU A 26 30.75 5.56 5.09
C LEU A 26 30.05 6.17 6.32
N VAL A 27 30.56 5.91 7.52
CA VAL A 27 30.06 6.51 8.77
C VAL A 27 30.30 8.02 8.76
N ALA A 28 31.46 8.49 8.28
CA ALA A 28 31.77 9.89 8.13
C ALA A 28 30.84 10.59 7.14
N ASN A 29 30.61 10.01 5.95
CA ASN A 29 29.72 10.57 4.92
C ASN A 29 28.25 10.56 5.39
N LYS A 30 27.77 9.46 5.99
CA LYS A 30 26.43 9.36 6.59
C LYS A 30 26.20 10.39 7.70
N ASN A 31 27.24 10.73 8.46
CA ASN A 31 27.21 11.73 9.53
C ASN A 31 27.67 13.13 9.06
N ARG A 32 27.81 13.37 7.75
CA ARG A 32 28.20 14.66 7.13
C ARG A 32 29.54 15.24 7.61
N ILE A 33 30.49 14.39 7.94
CA ILE A 33 31.88 14.77 8.23
C ILE A 33 32.67 14.95 6.92
N ILE A 34 32.22 14.30 5.83
CA ILE A 34 32.76 14.41 4.46
C ILE A 34 31.63 14.29 3.44
N HIS A 35 31.86 14.78 2.22
CA HIS A 35 30.94 14.73 1.09
C HIS A 35 31.64 14.03 -0.08
N LEU A 36 31.26 12.78 -0.38
CA LEU A 36 31.95 11.95 -1.40
C LEU A 36 31.62 12.36 -2.84
N ASP A 37 30.47 12.99 -3.05
CA ASP A 37 30.00 13.58 -4.31
C ASP A 37 30.88 14.73 -4.82
N HIS A 38 31.64 15.39 -3.95
CA HIS A 38 32.69 16.33 -4.35
C HIS A 38 33.94 15.66 -4.97
N PHE A 39 34.09 14.33 -4.84
CA PHE A 39 35.27 13.58 -5.28
C PHE A 39 34.96 12.49 -6.32
N ILE A 40 33.70 12.07 -6.43
CA ILE A 40 33.23 11.01 -7.33
C ILE A 40 31.91 11.47 -7.97
N SER A 41 31.81 11.40 -9.30
CA SER A 41 30.58 11.74 -10.04
C SER A 41 29.38 10.90 -9.57
N GLY A 42 28.25 11.54 -9.31
CA GLY A 42 27.09 10.94 -8.63
C GLY A 42 26.57 9.62 -9.22
N ASP A 43 26.69 9.42 -10.53
CA ASP A 43 26.27 8.19 -11.23
C ASP A 43 27.15 6.96 -10.91
N LEU A 44 28.36 7.17 -10.38
CA LEU A 44 29.28 6.12 -9.93
C LEU A 44 29.23 5.90 -8.41
N VAL A 45 28.46 6.70 -7.68
CA VAL A 45 28.31 6.65 -6.23
C VAL A 45 27.07 5.81 -5.90
N PRO A 46 27.20 4.60 -5.30
CA PRO A 46 26.04 3.80 -4.95
C PRO A 46 25.13 4.56 -3.97
N GLN A 47 23.82 4.38 -4.06
CA GLN A 47 22.81 5.18 -3.33
C GLN A 47 23.00 5.29 -1.80
N PHE A 48 23.74 4.36 -1.18
CA PHE A 48 24.11 4.39 0.24
C PHE A 48 25.27 5.37 0.59
N PHE A 49 26.06 5.76 -0.43
CA PHE A 49 27.19 6.70 -0.34
C PHE A 49 26.82 8.11 -0.80
N GLN A 50 25.71 8.28 -1.54
CA GLN A 50 25.22 9.61 -1.90
C GLN A 50 24.81 10.34 -0.61
N PRO A 51 25.12 11.65 -0.44
CA PRO A 51 24.42 12.43 0.57
C PRO A 51 22.91 12.42 0.23
N PRO A 52 22.01 12.63 1.21
CA PRO A 52 20.59 12.79 0.93
C PRO A 52 20.36 14.08 0.11
N SER A 53 20.41 13.96 -1.22
CA SER A 53 20.40 15.04 -2.19
C SER A 53 18.99 15.54 -2.50
N ASP A 54 18.21 15.75 -1.45
CA ASP A 54 17.00 16.56 -1.45
C ASP A 54 17.20 17.75 -0.52
N ALA A 55 16.53 18.85 -0.81
CA ALA A 55 16.38 19.91 0.18
C ALA A 55 15.50 19.42 1.35
N TYR A 56 15.80 19.87 2.57
CA TYR A 56 14.96 19.56 3.72
C TYR A 56 13.73 20.46 3.73
N VAL A 57 12.60 19.87 4.06
CA VAL A 57 11.40 20.61 4.42
C VAL A 57 11.65 21.25 5.79
N VAL A 58 11.69 22.57 5.81
CA VAL A 58 11.82 23.36 7.05
C VAL A 58 10.52 24.04 7.45
N ASP A 59 9.54 24.11 6.56
CA ASP A 59 8.22 24.61 6.91
C ASP A 59 7.13 24.14 5.92
N ILE A 60 5.87 24.21 6.33
CA ILE A 60 4.68 23.80 5.57
C ILE A 60 3.58 24.86 5.79
N SER A 61 2.94 25.32 4.72
CA SER A 61 1.88 26.32 4.77
C SER A 61 0.81 26.07 3.69
N ILE A 62 -0.38 26.67 3.82
CA ILE A 62 -1.45 26.57 2.82
C ILE A 62 -1.76 27.95 2.24
N GLY A 63 -1.52 28.07 0.94
CA GLY A 63 -1.84 29.24 0.15
C GLY A 63 -3.29 29.23 -0.34
N SER A 64 -3.90 30.41 -0.46
CA SER A 64 -5.17 30.61 -1.17
C SER A 64 -4.99 31.60 -2.31
N CYS A 65 -5.41 31.22 -3.52
CA CYS A 65 -5.40 32.07 -4.71
C CYS A 65 -6.72 32.80 -4.84
N SER A 66 -6.67 34.08 -5.21
CA SER A 66 -7.84 34.90 -5.56
C SER A 66 -8.10 34.86 -7.06
N PHE A 67 -9.32 35.20 -7.51
CA PHE A 67 -9.66 35.27 -8.93
C PHE A 67 -8.72 36.19 -9.75
N LEU A 68 -8.12 37.21 -9.11
CA LEU A 68 -7.19 38.16 -9.73
C LEU A 68 -5.81 37.53 -10.03
N ASN A 69 -5.37 36.54 -9.26
CA ASN A 69 -4.04 35.95 -9.37
C ASN A 69 -4.02 34.42 -9.55
N ILE A 70 -5.17 33.78 -9.77
CA ILE A 70 -5.36 32.32 -9.95
C ILE A 70 -4.53 31.69 -11.09
N LYS A 71 -3.98 32.49 -12.01
CA LYS A 71 -3.07 32.06 -13.09
C LYS A 71 -1.59 32.30 -12.80
N SER A 72 -1.22 32.95 -11.69
CA SER A 72 0.19 33.13 -11.32
C SER A 72 0.76 31.80 -10.82
N PRO A 73 1.99 31.41 -11.21
CA PRO A 73 2.64 30.23 -10.64
C PRO A 73 2.83 30.35 -9.11
N THR A 74 2.99 31.58 -8.62
CA THR A 74 3.18 31.98 -7.22
C THR A 74 1.86 32.28 -6.47
N CYS A 75 0.70 31.85 -6.98
CA CYS A 75 -0.57 32.25 -6.38
C CYS A 75 -0.75 31.66 -4.97
N GLY A 76 -0.94 32.54 -3.98
CA GLY A 76 -1.02 32.15 -2.57
C GLY A 76 0.32 31.68 -1.97
N GLU A 77 1.46 31.87 -2.65
CA GLU A 77 2.78 31.60 -2.07
C GLU A 77 2.97 32.39 -0.76
N PRO A 78 3.46 31.75 0.33
CA PRO A 78 3.66 32.46 1.59
C PRO A 78 4.81 33.47 1.50
N ASP A 79 4.83 34.43 2.43
CA ASP A 79 5.92 35.40 2.50
C ASP A 79 7.28 34.68 2.70
N LYS A 80 8.34 35.18 2.06
CA LYS A 80 9.68 34.59 2.16
C LYS A 80 10.23 34.61 3.58
N SER A 81 9.86 35.60 4.39
CA SER A 81 10.23 35.69 5.81
C SER A 81 9.44 34.73 6.71
N LEU A 82 8.41 34.04 6.20
CA LEU A 82 7.64 33.08 6.99
C LEU A 82 8.47 31.82 7.31
N GLY A 83 8.32 31.34 8.54
CA GLY A 83 8.94 30.11 9.03
C GLY A 83 10.30 30.32 9.70
N LEU A 84 10.81 29.25 10.31
CA LEU A 84 11.91 29.30 11.29
C LEU A 84 13.17 30.08 10.85
N TYR A 85 13.49 30.09 9.56
CA TYR A 85 14.75 30.66 9.04
C TYR A 85 14.63 32.08 8.49
N GLY A 86 13.42 32.65 8.38
CA GLY A 86 13.23 33.89 7.61
C GLY A 86 13.50 33.71 6.11
N ASP A 87 13.75 34.82 5.41
CA ASP A 87 14.16 34.81 4.00
C ASP A 87 15.67 34.49 3.91
N VAL A 88 16.01 33.40 3.23
CA VAL A 88 17.39 32.93 3.05
C VAL A 88 17.62 32.59 1.58
N PRO A 89 18.76 32.94 0.96
CA PRO A 89 18.91 32.87 -0.50
C PRO A 89 18.72 31.47 -1.10
N GLU A 90 19.11 30.43 -0.35
CA GLU A 90 19.00 29.02 -0.73
C GLU A 90 17.65 28.39 -0.35
N GLY A 91 16.73 29.17 0.22
CA GLY A 91 15.43 28.73 0.72
C GLY A 91 14.27 29.18 -0.16
N GLN A 92 13.47 28.24 -0.67
CA GLN A 92 12.36 28.53 -1.58
C GLN A 92 11.06 27.85 -1.14
N TRP A 93 9.94 28.56 -1.30
CA TRP A 93 8.62 27.99 -1.15
C TRP A 93 8.25 27.21 -2.42
N THR A 94 8.23 25.88 -2.33
CA THR A 94 7.81 25.01 -3.42
C THR A 94 6.35 24.63 -3.25
N LYS A 95 5.56 24.95 -4.26
CA LYS A 95 4.13 24.60 -4.37
C LYS A 95 3.97 23.12 -4.73
N VAL A 96 3.15 22.39 -4.00
CA VAL A 96 2.61 21.11 -4.48
C VAL A 96 1.57 21.45 -5.55
N ASP A 97 1.77 21.01 -6.80
CA ASP A 97 0.95 21.43 -7.95
C ASP A 97 -0.40 20.70 -8.05
N LYS A 98 -1.08 20.59 -6.91
CA LYS A 98 -2.42 20.03 -6.73
C LYS A 98 -3.29 21.07 -6.06
N ASP A 99 -4.50 21.28 -6.56
CA ASP A 99 -5.49 22.15 -5.93
C ASP A 99 -6.24 21.36 -4.85
N LEU A 100 -6.14 21.80 -3.59
CA LEU A 100 -6.81 21.20 -2.43
C LEU A 100 -8.35 21.20 -2.55
N LEU A 101 -8.90 21.95 -3.52
CA LEU A 101 -10.31 22.00 -3.87
C LEU A 101 -10.68 21.13 -5.09
N LEU A 102 -9.71 20.49 -5.76
CA LEU A 102 -9.89 19.70 -7.00
C LEU A 102 -10.70 20.45 -8.08
N GLY A 103 -10.44 21.74 -8.27
CA GLY A 103 -11.13 22.59 -9.26
C GLY A 103 -12.56 22.97 -8.92
N ARG A 104 -13.11 22.54 -7.77
CA ARG A 104 -14.50 22.79 -7.33
C ARG A 104 -14.90 24.27 -7.31
N LEU A 105 -13.97 25.19 -7.12
CA LEU A 105 -14.21 26.63 -7.12
C LEU A 105 -13.44 27.32 -8.26
N TRP A 106 -14.14 27.64 -9.35
CA TRP A 106 -13.58 28.34 -10.52
C TRP A 106 -12.93 29.71 -10.21
N VAL A 107 -13.25 30.33 -9.07
CA VAL A 107 -12.75 31.65 -8.64
C VAL A 107 -11.65 31.61 -7.57
N SER A 108 -11.32 30.43 -7.02
CA SER A 108 -10.27 30.31 -5.98
C SER A 108 -9.70 28.90 -5.93
N LYS A 109 -8.36 28.81 -5.94
CA LYS A 109 -7.61 27.57 -5.69
C LYS A 109 -6.95 27.62 -4.31
N ARG A 110 -6.63 26.46 -3.76
CA ARG A 110 -5.84 26.33 -2.53
C ARG A 110 -4.70 25.36 -2.76
N HIS A 111 -3.49 25.72 -2.33
CA HIS A 111 -2.29 24.91 -2.60
C HIS A 111 -1.51 24.69 -1.31
N LEU A 112 -0.95 23.50 -1.16
CA LEU A 112 0.01 23.19 -0.11
C LEU A 112 1.39 23.67 -0.56
N TYR A 113 2.09 24.40 0.29
CA TYR A 113 3.45 24.89 0.07
C TYR A 113 4.38 24.27 1.10
N SER A 114 5.59 23.90 0.67
CA SER A 114 6.68 23.45 1.53
C SER A 114 7.89 24.33 1.34
N LYS A 115 8.55 24.74 2.42
CA LYS A 115 9.78 25.53 2.36
C LYS A 115 10.96 24.59 2.32
N LEU A 116 11.70 24.61 1.21
CA LEU A 116 12.84 23.74 0.95
C LEU A 116 14.14 24.52 1.11
N ILE A 117 15.10 23.97 1.86
CA ILE A 117 16.47 24.50 2.01
C ILE A 117 17.49 23.37 1.75
N LYS A 118 18.55 23.67 0.99
CA LYS A 118 19.63 22.71 0.67
C LYS A 118 20.47 22.30 1.90
N PRO A 119 21.07 21.09 1.93
CA PRO A 119 21.91 20.63 3.05
C PRO A 119 23.01 21.62 3.47
N ASP A 120 23.73 22.19 2.50
CA ASP A 120 24.92 23.03 2.67
C ASP A 120 24.66 24.28 3.54
N PHE A 121 23.43 24.79 3.55
CA PHE A 121 23.03 25.90 4.40
C PHE A 121 23.15 25.54 5.89
N PHE A 122 22.78 24.32 6.28
CA PHE A 122 22.66 23.91 7.68
C PHE A 122 24.01 23.74 8.36
N ASP A 123 25.07 23.48 7.61
CA ASP A 123 26.44 23.33 8.14
C ASP A 123 27.01 24.67 8.64
N THR A 124 26.43 25.80 8.20
CA THR A 124 26.72 27.14 8.73
C THR A 124 25.92 27.51 9.98
N GLN A 125 24.91 26.71 10.36
CA GLN A 125 23.95 27.06 11.40
C GLN A 125 24.35 26.51 12.78
N LYS A 126 24.21 27.33 13.82
CA LYS A 126 24.59 26.95 15.20
C LYS A 126 23.68 25.90 15.84
N ASN A 127 22.41 25.81 15.40
CA ASN A 127 21.45 24.81 15.87
C ASN A 127 20.45 24.51 14.74
N PRO A 128 20.86 23.74 13.71
CA PRO A 128 20.02 23.45 12.56
C PRO A 128 18.84 22.57 12.97
N ARG A 129 17.66 22.93 12.47
CA ARG A 129 16.39 22.22 12.64
C ARG A 129 15.66 22.05 11.31
N THR A 130 15.02 20.90 11.15
CA THR A 130 14.25 20.46 9.97
C THR A 130 12.94 19.86 10.46
N VAL A 131 11.90 19.81 9.62
CA VAL A 131 10.69 19.06 9.96
C VAL A 131 11.06 17.57 10.03
N HIS A 132 10.68 16.89 11.11
CA HIS A 132 10.87 15.45 11.35
C HIS A 132 9.56 14.69 11.31
N LEU A 133 8.50 15.27 11.88
CA LEU A 133 7.16 14.73 11.85
C LEU A 133 6.20 15.80 11.34
N VAL A 134 5.20 15.37 10.57
CA VAL A 134 4.00 16.15 10.28
C VAL A 134 2.82 15.41 10.89
N TRP A 135 1.88 16.13 11.48
CA TRP A 135 0.61 15.58 11.90
C TRP A 135 -0.55 16.48 11.49
N VAL A 136 -1.75 15.91 11.40
CA VAL A 136 -2.99 16.64 11.15
C VAL A 136 -3.98 16.27 12.23
N GLY A 137 -4.41 17.25 13.02
CA GLY A 137 -5.45 17.09 14.03
C GLY A 137 -6.84 16.97 13.45
N THR A 138 -7.81 16.72 14.31
CA THR A 138 -9.23 16.57 13.99
C THR A 138 -10.08 17.54 14.81
N LYS A 139 -11.36 17.66 14.48
CA LYS A 139 -12.32 18.41 15.31
C LYS A 139 -12.73 17.64 16.59
N LYS A 140 -12.30 16.39 16.76
CA LYS A 140 -12.50 15.60 17.99
C LYS A 140 -11.47 15.93 19.07
N ASP A 141 -10.28 16.39 18.72
CA ASP A 141 -9.21 16.71 19.67
C ASP A 141 -9.63 17.83 20.65
N CYS A 142 -10.43 18.79 20.17
CA CYS A 142 -11.10 19.81 21.00
C CYS A 142 -12.03 19.23 22.09
N THR A 143 -12.41 17.96 22.01
CA THR A 143 -13.29 17.29 23.01
C THR A 143 -12.50 16.54 24.08
N ILE A 144 -11.18 16.45 23.96
CA ILE A 144 -10.31 15.88 24.99
C ILE A 144 -10.37 16.78 26.24
N LYS A 145 -10.60 16.19 27.41
CA LYS A 145 -10.90 16.93 28.64
C LYS A 145 -9.75 17.88 29.02
N GLY A 146 -10.02 19.18 28.97
CA GLY A 146 -9.05 20.24 29.27
C GLY A 146 -8.21 20.72 28.08
N ASN A 147 -8.38 20.15 26.88
CA ASN A 147 -7.64 20.50 25.66
C ASN A 147 -8.18 21.76 24.97
N LYS A 148 -8.06 22.90 25.64
CA LYS A 148 -8.59 24.20 25.17
C LYS A 148 -7.98 24.67 23.84
N ASP A 149 -6.74 24.27 23.57
CA ASP A 149 -5.99 24.65 22.37
C ASP A 149 -6.19 23.66 21.19
N CYS A 150 -7.07 22.65 21.33
CA CYS A 150 -7.32 21.59 20.34
C CYS A 150 -6.04 20.89 19.82
N ILE A 151 -5.06 20.67 20.69
CA ILE A 151 -3.80 20.00 20.35
C ILE A 151 -4.11 18.54 19.97
N PRO A 152 -3.58 17.99 18.86
CA PRO A 152 -3.86 16.62 18.46
C PRO A 152 -3.45 15.58 19.50
N GLU A 153 -4.24 14.53 19.67
CA GLU A 153 -3.96 13.45 20.63
C GLU A 153 -2.58 12.84 20.40
N GLU A 154 -2.15 12.67 19.14
CA GLU A 154 -0.84 12.11 18.81
C GLU A 154 0.32 13.07 19.09
N VAL A 155 0.08 14.39 19.04
CA VAL A 155 1.06 15.41 19.47
C VAL A 155 1.21 15.40 21.00
N ILE A 156 0.10 15.27 21.72
CA ILE A 156 0.07 15.11 23.19
C ILE A 156 0.80 13.82 23.60
N ARG A 157 0.45 12.68 22.98
CA ARG A 157 1.08 11.38 23.24
C ARG A 157 2.57 11.37 22.85
N ASP A 158 2.98 12.08 21.80
CA ASP A 158 4.39 12.21 21.43
C ASP A 158 5.19 13.05 22.42
N TYR A 159 4.64 14.18 22.90
CA TYR A 159 5.23 14.99 23.96
C TYR A 159 5.46 14.17 25.24
N MET A 160 4.49 13.32 25.62
CA MET A 160 4.55 12.48 26.83
C MET A 160 5.61 11.37 26.79
N LYS A 161 6.09 10.95 25.60
CA LYS A 161 7.18 9.95 25.49
C LYS A 161 8.47 10.42 26.16
N THR A 162 8.71 11.74 26.16
CA THR A 162 9.91 12.36 26.77
C THR A 162 9.60 13.16 28.04
N HIS A 163 8.32 13.39 28.34
CA HIS A 163 7.84 14.10 29.54
C HIS A 163 6.85 13.22 30.31
N PRO A 164 7.36 12.27 31.13
CA PRO A 164 6.51 11.41 31.94
C PRO A 164 5.74 12.21 33.02
N PHE A 165 4.71 11.60 33.58
CA PHE A 165 3.86 12.20 34.60
C PHE A 165 4.64 12.65 35.85
N ASP A 166 4.53 13.94 36.18
CA ASP A 166 5.19 14.61 37.29
C ASP A 166 4.19 15.30 38.25
N ASP A 167 4.70 16.00 39.26
CA ASP A 167 3.86 16.72 40.24
C ASP A 167 3.02 17.85 39.60
N ASP A 168 3.48 18.46 38.51
CA ASP A 168 2.72 19.46 37.75
C ASP A 168 1.59 18.81 36.96
N GLY A 169 1.83 17.64 36.38
CA GLY A 169 0.81 16.76 35.85
C GLY A 169 -0.21 16.36 36.91
N TYR A 170 0.21 16.05 38.14
CA TYR A 170 -0.72 15.73 39.23
C TYR A 170 -1.59 16.94 39.64
N LYS A 171 -1.01 18.15 39.68
CA LYS A 171 -1.77 19.40 39.88
C LYS A 171 -2.78 19.64 38.75
N TYR A 172 -2.40 19.41 37.49
CA TYR A 172 -3.31 19.51 36.34
C TYR A 172 -4.47 18.51 36.45
N TYR A 173 -4.18 17.25 36.81
CA TYR A 173 -5.21 16.22 37.03
C TYR A 173 -6.23 16.64 38.07
N LEU A 174 -5.80 17.26 39.18
CA LEU A 174 -6.71 17.77 40.20
C LEU A 174 -7.53 18.97 39.69
N ASP A 175 -6.94 19.90 38.93
CA ASP A 175 -7.68 21.07 38.41
C ASP A 175 -8.72 20.70 37.36
N VAL A 176 -8.43 19.80 36.41
CA VAL A 176 -9.41 19.39 35.38
C VAL A 176 -10.51 18.46 35.92
N ASN A 177 -10.36 17.96 37.15
CA ASN A 177 -11.35 17.11 37.83
C ASN A 177 -11.95 17.73 39.09
N LYS A 178 -11.66 19.00 39.41
CA LYS A 178 -12.24 19.70 40.59
C LYS A 178 -13.77 19.75 40.58
N ASP A 179 -14.36 19.78 39.39
CA ASP A 179 -15.80 19.79 39.16
C ASP A 179 -16.42 18.38 39.09
N GLU A 180 -15.59 17.31 39.02
CA GLU A 180 -16.06 15.92 39.20
C GLU A 180 -16.33 15.67 40.69
N LYS A 181 -17.53 16.08 41.12
CA LYS A 181 -18.11 15.61 42.37
C LYS A 181 -18.16 14.08 42.34
N LEU A 182 -17.30 13.44 43.13
CA LEU A 182 -17.48 12.06 43.52
C LEU A 182 -18.87 11.91 44.12
N HIS A 183 -19.80 11.31 43.36
CA HIS A 183 -21.07 10.83 43.87
C HIS A 183 -20.81 9.62 44.78
N VAL A 184 -20.31 9.91 45.98
CA VAL A 184 -20.50 9.03 47.12
C VAL A 184 -22.00 9.02 47.37
N ASP A 185 -22.64 7.92 47.03
CA ASP A 185 -24.06 7.71 47.25
C ASP A 185 -24.30 7.55 48.76
N THR A 186 -24.44 8.67 49.48
CA THR A 186 -24.68 8.71 50.93
C THR A 186 -26.14 8.45 51.28
N ASP A 187 -26.85 7.63 50.49
CA ASP A 187 -28.18 7.15 50.82
C ASP A 187 -28.13 6.24 52.05
N LYS A 188 -28.37 6.85 53.22
CA LYS A 188 -28.46 6.16 54.52
C LYS A 188 -29.64 5.18 54.60
N SER A 189 -30.54 5.13 53.62
CA SER A 189 -31.62 4.14 53.55
C SER A 189 -31.18 2.79 52.97
N LYS A 190 -30.12 2.75 52.16
CA LYS A 190 -29.49 1.50 51.72
C LYS A 190 -28.49 1.01 52.76
N SER A 191 -28.72 -0.20 53.28
CA SER A 191 -27.70 -0.90 54.06
C SER A 191 -26.51 -1.26 53.15
N ALA A 192 -25.31 -1.40 53.75
CA ALA A 192 -24.12 -1.80 53.00
C ALA A 192 -24.27 -3.19 52.31
N HIS A 193 -25.19 -4.02 52.79
CA HIS A 193 -25.59 -5.28 52.14
C HIS A 193 -26.18 -5.00 50.75
N LYS A 194 -27.18 -4.13 50.68
CA LYS A 194 -27.88 -3.79 49.42
C LYS A 194 -26.95 -3.10 48.41
N TYR A 195 -26.00 -2.29 48.88
CA TYR A 195 -25.00 -1.68 48.01
C TYR A 195 -24.01 -2.71 47.44
N ASN A 196 -23.63 -3.73 48.24
CA ASN A 196 -22.79 -4.83 47.77
C ASN A 196 -23.55 -5.79 46.82
N GLU A 197 -24.86 -5.96 46.99
CA GLU A 197 -25.73 -6.68 46.06
C GLU A 197 -25.89 -5.90 44.74
N ASP A 198 -26.25 -4.62 44.78
CA ASP A 198 -26.31 -3.73 43.61
C ASP A 198 -24.97 -3.71 42.83
N TYR A 199 -23.83 -3.79 43.54
CA TYR A 199 -22.50 -3.83 42.94
C TYR A 199 -22.15 -5.21 42.35
N LYS A 200 -22.54 -6.32 43.01
CA LYS A 200 -22.37 -7.68 42.46
C LYS A 200 -23.24 -7.89 41.22
N LEU A 201 -24.48 -7.41 41.23
CA LEU A 201 -25.36 -7.41 40.06
C LEU A 201 -24.69 -6.68 38.88
N LYS A 202 -24.15 -5.48 39.10
CA LYS A 202 -23.43 -4.71 38.05
C LYS A 202 -22.09 -5.29 37.59
N GLN A 203 -21.51 -6.24 38.33
CA GLN A 203 -20.40 -7.06 37.82
C GLN A 203 -20.90 -8.31 37.07
N GLY A 204 -22.05 -8.88 37.46
CA GLY A 204 -22.73 -9.96 36.74
C GLY A 204 -23.24 -9.51 35.37
N GLU A 205 -23.91 -8.36 35.29
CA GLU A 205 -24.37 -7.73 34.03
C GLU A 205 -23.20 -7.53 33.04
N LYS A 206 -22.03 -7.11 33.56
CA LYS A 206 -20.79 -6.97 32.78
C LYS A 206 -20.08 -8.28 32.43
N LEU A 207 -20.59 -9.40 32.91
CA LEU A 207 -20.19 -10.76 32.50
C LEU A 207 -21.26 -11.42 31.63
N SER A 208 -22.45 -10.83 31.47
CA SER A 208 -23.50 -11.31 30.55
C SER A 208 -23.59 -10.54 29.23
N GLU A 209 -23.05 -9.31 29.13
CA GLU A 209 -22.88 -8.61 27.83
C GLU A 209 -21.75 -9.20 26.93
N LYS A 210 -21.37 -10.46 27.18
CA LYS A 210 -20.41 -11.24 26.39
C LYS A 210 -20.70 -12.74 26.49
N ASP A 211 -21.77 -13.18 25.81
CA ASP A 211 -21.80 -14.38 24.96
C ASP A 211 -23.22 -14.60 24.41
N ASP A 212 -23.65 -13.73 23.48
CA ASP A 212 -24.81 -14.00 22.62
C ASP A 212 -24.32 -14.67 21.32
N SER A 213 -24.33 -16.00 21.30
CA SER A 213 -24.15 -16.79 20.07
C SER A 213 -25.51 -17.27 19.56
N ASP A 214 -26.09 -16.54 18.60
CA ASP A 214 -27.36 -16.90 17.98
C ASP A 214 -27.31 -18.25 17.25
N THR A 215 -27.91 -19.29 17.83
CA THR A 215 -28.89 -20.14 17.14
C THR A 215 -29.68 -21.01 18.15
N PRO A 216 -30.98 -21.27 17.93
CA PRO A 216 -31.88 -21.73 18.99
C PRO A 216 -32.02 -23.25 19.09
N LYS A 217 -32.56 -23.71 20.23
CA LYS A 217 -33.38 -24.94 20.28
C LYS A 217 -34.41 -24.89 21.42
N GLU A 218 -35.53 -25.55 21.17
CA GLU A 218 -36.78 -25.46 21.96
C GLU A 218 -36.94 -26.60 22.97
N ALA A 219 -37.88 -26.43 23.89
CA ALA A 219 -38.51 -27.46 24.71
C ALA A 219 -39.88 -26.90 25.17
N GLU A 220 -41.01 -27.62 25.15
CA GLU A 220 -41.31 -29.01 24.78
C GLU A 220 -42.66 -29.06 24.04
N ASP A 221 -42.86 -30.01 23.11
CA ASP A 221 -44.05 -30.90 23.19
C ASP A 221 -43.91 -32.20 22.36
N LEU A 222 -44.47 -33.29 22.90
CA LEU A 222 -44.90 -34.55 22.25
C LEU A 222 -44.03 -35.32 21.21
N LYS A 223 -43.64 -36.55 21.65
CA LYS A 223 -43.79 -37.87 20.97
C LYS A 223 -42.70 -38.47 20.04
N ASP A 224 -42.13 -39.55 20.59
CA ASP A 224 -42.15 -40.95 20.07
C ASP A 224 -40.92 -41.52 19.32
N SER A 225 -40.71 -42.83 19.56
CA SER A 225 -39.91 -43.82 18.83
C SER A 225 -38.36 -43.73 18.82
N THR A 226 -37.73 -44.72 19.50
CA THR A 226 -36.68 -45.66 18.98
C THR A 226 -35.33 -45.14 18.41
N VAL A 227 -34.17 -45.81 18.49
CA VAL A 227 -33.65 -47.06 19.13
C VAL A 227 -32.11 -47.10 18.91
N GLU A 228 -31.33 -47.77 19.79
CA GLU A 228 -29.91 -48.21 19.57
C GLU A 228 -28.81 -47.14 19.32
N ASP A 229 -27.51 -47.37 19.53
CA ASP A 229 -26.82 -48.16 20.58
C ASP A 229 -25.30 -47.80 20.64
N LEU A 230 -24.66 -47.94 21.82
CA LEU A 230 -23.19 -48.10 21.99
C LEU A 230 -22.32 -46.92 21.40
N LYS A 231 -20.97 -46.87 21.25
CA LYS A 231 -19.71 -47.41 21.84
C LYS A 231 -18.56 -46.44 21.41
N GLU A 232 -17.36 -46.31 21.98
CA GLU A 232 -16.66 -46.82 23.20
C GLU A 232 -15.48 -45.84 23.56
N VAL A 233 -14.52 -46.25 24.39
CA VAL A 233 -13.26 -45.58 24.80
C VAL A 233 -12.19 -46.69 25.05
N PRO A 234 -10.88 -46.46 25.32
CA PRO A 234 -10.00 -45.27 25.21
C PRO A 234 -8.62 -45.61 24.52
N GLU A 235 -7.51 -44.99 24.96
CA GLU A 235 -6.08 -45.43 24.86
C GLU A 235 -5.23 -45.14 23.61
N SER A 236 -3.86 -45.04 23.67
CA SER A 236 -2.89 -44.68 24.74
C SER A 236 -1.44 -44.51 24.18
N LYS A 237 -0.45 -44.19 25.06
CA LYS A 237 1.04 -44.10 24.89
C LYS A 237 1.60 -42.78 24.32
N LEU A 238 2.72 -42.17 24.77
CA LEU A 238 3.98 -42.53 25.49
C LEU A 238 5.18 -43.01 24.65
N ASP A 239 6.28 -42.24 24.71
CA ASP A 239 7.70 -42.56 25.03
C ASP A 239 8.45 -41.19 25.16
N GLN A 240 9.34 -40.88 26.14
CA GLN A 240 10.71 -41.35 26.46
C GLN A 240 11.77 -40.96 25.39
N ASP A 241 13.02 -40.52 25.66
CA ASP A 241 13.83 -40.12 26.86
C ASP A 241 15.03 -39.23 26.33
N GLN A 242 16.12 -38.73 26.96
CA GLN A 242 16.88 -38.75 28.25
C GLN A 242 17.75 -37.43 28.27
N ASP A 243 18.44 -36.84 29.28
CA ASP A 243 19.05 -37.20 30.59
C ASP A 243 20.42 -37.96 30.49
N GLN A 244 21.52 -37.78 31.27
CA GLN A 244 21.83 -37.11 32.55
C GLN A 244 23.29 -36.55 32.71
N TYR A 245 23.46 -35.41 33.42
CA TYR A 245 24.48 -35.09 34.49
C TYR A 245 26.02 -35.06 34.11
N GLU A 246 27.04 -34.67 34.93
CA GLU A 246 27.20 -34.19 36.34
C GLU A 246 28.54 -33.39 36.61
N THR A 247 28.71 -32.90 37.87
CA THR A 247 29.94 -32.61 38.68
C THR A 247 30.51 -31.18 38.86
N GLU A 248 30.87 -30.90 40.13
CA GLU A 248 31.57 -29.74 40.75
C GLU A 248 33.00 -30.22 41.24
N PRO A 249 33.89 -29.49 42.00
CA PRO A 249 33.60 -28.69 43.22
C PRO A 249 34.54 -27.50 43.64
N GLU A 250 34.15 -26.83 44.75
CA GLU A 250 34.98 -26.26 45.86
C GLU A 250 36.10 -25.20 45.68
N ASN A 251 35.88 -24.00 46.27
CA ASN A 251 36.63 -23.33 47.38
C ASN A 251 36.21 -21.83 47.45
N ASN A 252 35.60 -21.27 48.51
CA ASN A 252 35.99 -21.07 49.93
C ASN A 252 36.76 -19.77 50.24
N ASP A 253 36.11 -18.79 50.91
CA ASP A 253 36.61 -18.13 52.13
C ASP A 253 35.64 -17.06 52.73
N GLN A 254 35.39 -17.15 54.06
CA GLN A 254 35.28 -16.12 55.12
C GLN A 254 34.51 -14.77 54.94
N VAL A 255 33.91 -14.11 55.96
CA VAL A 255 33.25 -14.43 57.26
C VAL A 255 32.77 -13.10 57.94
N TYR A 256 31.93 -13.16 59.00
CA TYR A 256 31.17 -12.09 59.72
C TYR A 256 29.81 -11.74 59.06
N GLY A 257 28.67 -11.62 59.76
CA GLY A 257 28.38 -11.55 61.21
C GLY A 257 27.74 -10.19 61.56
N ASP A 258 26.60 -10.05 62.25
CA ASP A 258 25.64 -11.01 62.88
C ASP A 258 24.19 -10.41 62.71
N GLU A 259 23.08 -10.63 63.44
CA GLU A 259 22.73 -11.25 64.73
C GLU A 259 21.20 -11.62 64.72
N VAL A 260 20.79 -12.67 65.46
CA VAL A 260 19.39 -13.22 65.60
C VAL A 260 19.29 -13.86 67.01
N PRO A 261 18.26 -13.63 67.87
CA PRO A 261 16.97 -14.38 67.87
C PRO A 261 15.74 -13.46 68.22
N ASP A 262 14.57 -13.85 68.75
CA ASP A 262 14.08 -15.05 69.49
C ASP A 262 12.58 -15.34 69.25
N ASP A 263 12.08 -16.52 69.69
CA ASP A 263 10.92 -17.25 69.12
C ASP A 263 9.92 -17.85 70.16
N VAL A 264 8.96 -18.67 69.68
CA VAL A 264 8.18 -19.75 70.36
C VAL A 264 6.82 -19.43 71.03
N ALA A 265 5.76 -19.99 70.40
CA ALA A 265 4.58 -20.76 70.91
C ALA A 265 3.81 -20.35 72.22
N THR A 266 2.71 -20.97 72.70
CA THR A 266 1.94 -22.20 72.35
C THR A 266 0.44 -22.09 72.80
N GLU A 267 -0.41 -22.96 72.24
CA GLU A 267 -1.61 -23.65 72.84
C GLU A 267 -2.76 -22.93 73.60
N MET A 268 -3.97 -23.14 73.03
CA MET A 268 -5.21 -23.67 73.65
C MET A 268 -5.56 -23.42 75.13
N ALA A 269 -6.70 -22.76 75.36
CA ALA A 269 -7.57 -22.98 76.53
C ALA A 269 -9.05 -22.98 76.12
N ASN A 270 -9.89 -23.80 76.78
CA ASN A 270 -11.28 -24.09 76.36
C ASN A 270 -12.34 -23.48 77.29
N GLN A 271 -13.42 -22.96 76.68
CA GLN A 271 -14.79 -22.83 77.26
C GLN A 271 -14.92 -21.87 78.48
N VAL A 272 -16.07 -21.28 78.84
CA VAL A 272 -17.48 -21.69 78.75
C VAL A 272 -18.37 -20.59 78.11
N ALA A 273 -19.59 -20.95 77.72
CA ALA A 273 -20.49 -20.18 76.85
C ALA A 273 -21.33 -19.07 77.53
N ASN A 274 -22.00 -18.28 76.66
CA ASN A 274 -23.09 -17.32 76.91
C ASN A 274 -22.76 -16.03 77.69
N GLU A 275 -22.70 -14.91 76.97
CA GLU A 275 -23.90 -14.06 76.90
C GLU A 275 -24.00 -13.28 75.58
N LYS A 276 -25.22 -12.90 75.19
CA LYS A 276 -25.49 -12.13 73.95
C LYS A 276 -25.40 -10.63 74.21
N ARG A 277 -24.55 -9.90 73.48
CA ARG A 277 -24.84 -8.50 73.06
C ARG A 277 -23.95 -7.95 71.95
N ASN A 278 -24.54 -7.85 70.77
CA ASN A 278 -24.31 -6.91 69.66
C ASN A 278 -23.10 -5.95 69.75
N GLY A 279 -22.13 -6.15 68.86
CA GLY A 279 -20.97 -5.25 68.70
C GLY A 279 -20.18 -5.50 67.41
N ALA A 280 -20.85 -5.55 66.25
CA ALA A 280 -20.19 -5.84 64.98
C ALA A 280 -19.31 -4.66 64.52
N GLU A 281 -17.99 -4.81 64.63
CA GLU A 281 -17.04 -3.86 64.07
C GLU A 281 -17.16 -3.79 62.54
N LYS A 282 -17.19 -2.57 62.00
CA LYS A 282 -17.29 -2.35 60.56
C LYS A 282 -15.91 -2.48 59.92
N HIS A 283 -15.64 -3.62 59.29
CA HIS A 283 -14.56 -3.73 58.33
C HIS A 283 -14.78 -2.76 57.16
N LEU A 284 -14.13 -1.59 57.21
CA LEU A 284 -14.10 -0.65 56.10
C LEU A 284 -13.28 -1.26 54.96
N VAL A 285 -13.86 -1.30 53.75
CA VAL A 285 -13.15 -1.77 52.56
C VAL A 285 -11.97 -0.84 52.28
N ARG A 286 -10.76 -1.36 52.42
CA ARG A 286 -9.52 -0.61 52.18
C ARG A 286 -9.49 -0.18 50.72
N ARG A 287 -9.23 1.11 50.44
CA ARG A 287 -9.08 1.64 49.07
C ARG A 287 -8.14 0.74 48.27
N GLN A 288 -8.63 0.13 47.19
CA GLN A 288 -7.77 -0.52 46.22
C GLN A 288 -6.91 0.55 45.55
N LYS A 289 -5.59 0.41 45.67
CA LYS A 289 -4.62 1.20 44.92
C LYS A 289 -4.33 0.43 43.64
N GLU A 290 -4.90 0.86 42.53
CA GLU A 290 -4.61 0.26 41.22
C GLU A 290 -3.11 0.46 40.89
N THR A 291 -2.43 -0.62 40.52
CA THR A 291 -0.98 -0.66 40.26
C THR A 291 -0.67 -0.90 38.79
N SER A 292 -1.64 -1.36 37.99
CA SER A 292 -1.46 -1.52 36.55
C SER A 292 -1.74 -0.21 35.81
N ARG A 293 -0.71 0.35 35.16
CA ARG A 293 -0.86 1.50 34.25
C ARG A 293 -1.94 1.29 33.17
N HIS A 294 -2.19 0.03 32.79
CA HIS A 294 -3.16 -0.35 31.74
C HIS A 294 -4.62 -0.40 32.25
N LYS A 295 -4.88 -0.11 33.53
CA LYS A 295 -6.22 -0.07 34.13
C LYS A 295 -6.64 1.34 34.59
N LEU A 296 -5.72 2.29 34.58
CA LEU A 296 -6.07 3.71 34.71
C LEU A 296 -6.79 4.14 33.42
N LYS A 297 -7.85 4.94 33.52
CA LYS A 297 -8.34 5.69 32.35
C LYS A 297 -7.19 6.58 31.87
N ASP A 298 -6.88 6.54 30.57
CA ASP A 298 -5.75 7.25 29.95
C ASP A 298 -5.63 8.69 30.47
N TYR A 299 -4.69 8.90 31.41
CA TYR A 299 -4.46 10.21 31.95
C TYR A 299 -3.52 10.99 31.03
N MET A 300 -4.08 11.99 30.35
CA MET A 300 -3.33 12.91 29.51
C MET A 300 -3.29 14.31 30.13
N SER A 301 -2.14 14.65 30.72
CA SER A 301 -1.81 16.03 31.09
C SER A 301 -1.59 16.87 29.82
N ILE A 302 -2.57 17.67 29.42
CA ILE A 302 -2.43 18.47 28.19
C ILE A 302 -1.28 19.49 28.35
N PRO A 303 -0.23 19.45 27.50
CA PRO A 303 0.86 20.40 27.57
C PRO A 303 0.40 21.78 27.07
N THR A 304 0.93 22.85 27.64
CA THR A 304 0.71 24.20 27.10
C THR A 304 1.44 24.37 25.78
N LEU A 305 0.96 25.27 24.92
CA LEU A 305 1.64 25.64 23.66
C LEU A 305 3.13 26.01 23.87
N LYS A 306 3.47 26.63 25.00
CA LYS A 306 4.87 26.92 25.37
C LYS A 306 5.70 25.63 25.55
N LYS A 307 5.19 24.65 26.31
CA LYS A 307 5.85 23.34 26.51
C LYS A 307 5.96 22.55 25.20
N LEU A 308 5.00 22.69 24.28
CA LEU A 308 5.06 22.08 22.94
C LEU A 308 6.14 22.73 22.06
N ASN A 309 6.17 24.06 21.98
CA ASN A 309 7.20 24.80 21.24
C ASN A 309 8.61 24.48 21.78
N GLU A 310 8.77 24.36 23.09
CA GLU A 310 10.02 23.94 23.75
C GLU A 310 10.40 22.48 23.42
N ALA A 311 9.42 21.60 23.21
CA ALA A 311 9.60 20.24 22.69
C ALA A 311 9.69 20.16 21.14
N GLY A 312 9.75 21.31 20.45
CA GLY A 312 9.89 21.42 19.01
C GLY A 312 8.61 21.22 18.19
N TRP A 313 7.45 21.09 18.82
CA TRP A 313 6.15 21.02 18.13
C TRP A 313 5.57 22.42 17.90
N GLU A 314 5.20 22.74 16.66
CA GLU A 314 4.54 24.00 16.30
C GLU A 314 3.32 23.76 15.39
N SER A 315 2.30 24.61 15.52
CA SER A 315 1.11 24.60 14.65
C SER A 315 1.35 25.41 13.36
N ARG A 316 0.65 25.05 12.28
CA ARG A 316 0.68 25.75 10.98
C ARG A 316 -0.71 26.09 10.41
N GLY A 317 -1.75 25.99 11.24
CA GLY A 317 -3.14 26.17 10.79
C GLY A 317 -3.68 24.97 10.03
N ASN A 318 -4.96 24.99 9.64
CA ASN A 318 -5.63 23.90 8.91
C ASN A 318 -5.50 22.50 9.57
N GLY A 319 -5.33 22.47 10.91
CA GLY A 319 -5.05 21.26 11.67
C GLY A 319 -3.62 20.73 11.55
N ILE A 320 -2.76 21.31 10.72
CA ILE A 320 -1.37 20.88 10.52
C ILE A 320 -0.51 21.27 11.72
N TRP A 321 0.27 20.31 12.22
CA TRP A 321 1.34 20.48 13.18
C TRP A 321 2.64 19.89 12.63
N VAL A 322 3.77 20.54 12.91
CA VAL A 322 5.11 20.09 12.53
C VAL A 322 5.98 19.93 13.76
N LYS A 323 6.78 18.86 13.81
CA LYS A 323 7.83 18.69 14.83
C LYS A 323 9.20 18.96 14.22
N TYR A 324 9.98 19.80 14.88
CA TYR A 324 11.34 20.13 14.51
C TYR A 324 12.39 19.24 15.18
N GLY A 325 13.40 18.83 14.42
CA GLY A 325 14.57 18.10 14.91
C GLY A 325 15.81 18.32 14.02
N PRO A 326 17.01 17.93 14.48
CA PRO A 326 18.26 18.18 13.75
C PRO A 326 18.32 17.45 12.39
N PRO A 327 18.97 18.00 11.35
CA PRO A 327 19.09 17.36 10.04
C PRO A 327 19.60 15.92 10.13
N GLY A 328 18.91 14.97 9.51
CA GLY A 328 19.28 13.55 9.59
C GLY A 328 18.34 12.64 8.80
N SER A 329 18.42 11.33 9.05
CA SER A 329 17.56 10.33 8.37
C SER A 329 16.08 10.40 8.74
N LEU A 330 15.73 11.18 9.78
CA LEU A 330 14.34 11.47 10.17
C LEU A 330 13.81 12.78 9.58
N SER A 331 14.65 13.55 8.88
CA SER A 331 14.20 14.79 8.24
C SER A 331 13.24 14.51 7.08
N VAL A 332 12.20 15.31 6.99
CA VAL A 332 11.25 15.31 5.88
C VAL A 332 11.88 16.01 4.67
N THR A 333 11.78 15.40 3.50
CA THR A 333 12.43 15.87 2.25
C THR A 333 11.45 16.03 1.08
N GLY A 334 10.17 15.74 1.29
CA GLY A 334 9.14 15.85 0.27
C GLY A 334 7.75 15.85 0.91
N ILE A 335 6.85 16.65 0.33
CA ILE A 335 5.44 16.80 0.74
C ILE A 335 4.58 16.60 -0.50
N ASP A 336 3.46 15.91 -0.34
CA ASP A 336 2.47 15.63 -1.38
C ASP A 336 1.06 15.60 -0.78
N VAL A 337 0.03 15.60 -1.64
CA VAL A 337 -1.38 15.52 -1.26
C VAL A 337 -2.08 14.41 -2.04
N LEU A 338 -2.78 13.54 -1.32
CA LEU A 338 -3.68 12.53 -1.87
C LEU A 338 -5.09 12.78 -1.32
N TYR A 339 -6.13 12.25 -1.96
CA TYR A 339 -7.52 12.70 -1.72
C TYR A 339 -8.48 11.57 -1.35
N GLY A 340 -9.54 11.90 -0.61
CA GLY A 340 -10.62 10.95 -0.28
C GLY A 340 -10.35 10.08 0.94
N THR A 341 -11.34 9.30 1.36
CA THR A 341 -11.29 8.48 2.58
C THR A 341 -10.45 7.21 2.40
N ASP A 342 -10.46 6.68 1.19
CA ASP A 342 -9.83 5.45 0.73
C ASP A 342 -8.38 5.62 0.26
N ALA A 343 -7.87 6.85 0.15
CA ALA A 343 -6.49 7.20 -0.23
C ALA A 343 -5.42 6.27 0.38
N LYS A 344 -4.42 5.92 -0.45
CA LYS A 344 -3.24 5.13 -0.06
C LYS A 344 -2.01 5.67 -0.77
N ASP A 345 -0.85 5.51 -0.16
CA ASP A 345 0.45 5.82 -0.77
C ASP A 345 1.27 4.53 -0.85
N PRO A 346 1.57 4.00 -2.05
CA PRO A 346 2.36 2.78 -2.21
C PRO A 346 3.87 3.06 -2.13
N ARG A 347 4.32 4.32 -2.11
CA ARG A 347 5.73 4.69 -2.22
C ARG A 347 6.47 4.40 -0.90
N PRO A 348 7.48 3.51 -0.87
CA PRO A 348 8.35 3.31 0.29
C PRO A 348 8.95 4.64 0.75
N ASN A 349 9.10 4.80 2.06
CA ASN A 349 9.52 6.01 2.78
C ASN A 349 8.58 7.24 2.72
N TRP A 350 7.41 7.13 2.10
CA TRP A 350 6.31 8.08 2.27
C TRP A 350 5.33 7.64 3.37
N ASN A 351 4.69 8.62 3.99
CA ASN A 351 3.78 8.45 5.12
C ASN A 351 2.52 9.28 4.87
N LEU A 352 1.44 8.64 4.43
CA LEU A 352 0.13 9.26 4.27
C LEU A 352 -0.57 9.40 5.62
N LEU A 353 -1.01 10.60 5.98
CA LEU A 353 -1.66 10.85 7.27
C LEU A 353 -3.11 10.33 7.34
N PRO A 354 -3.53 9.74 8.48
CA PRO A 354 -4.86 9.16 8.66
C PRO A 354 -5.96 10.21 8.81
N ASN A 355 -5.60 11.47 9.04
CA ASN A 355 -6.52 12.60 9.17
C ASN A 355 -6.41 13.54 7.94
N PRO A 356 -7.54 14.00 7.36
CA PRO A 356 -7.53 14.97 6.28
C PRO A 356 -7.24 16.39 6.78
N ILE A 357 -6.62 17.20 5.93
CA ILE A 357 -6.30 18.61 6.17
C ILE A 357 -7.60 19.40 6.43
N LEU A 358 -7.69 20.05 7.59
CA LEU A 358 -8.92 20.71 8.04
C LEU A 358 -9.20 22.03 7.31
N ASP A 359 -10.48 22.37 7.22
CA ASP A 359 -10.99 23.68 6.77
C ASP A 359 -10.52 24.13 5.37
N THR A 360 -10.14 23.15 4.55
CA THR A 360 -9.71 23.29 3.15
C THR A 360 -10.83 23.67 2.20
N GLY A 361 -12.08 23.31 2.50
CA GLY A 361 -13.26 23.58 1.64
C GLY A 361 -13.52 22.50 0.57
N ALA A 362 -12.74 21.42 0.57
CA ALA A 362 -12.91 20.26 -0.30
C ALA A 362 -14.28 19.57 -0.11
N ALA A 363 -14.63 18.66 -1.02
CA ALA A 363 -15.83 17.83 -0.87
C ALA A 363 -15.62 16.78 0.24
N PRO A 364 -16.64 16.43 1.06
CA PRO A 364 -16.46 15.50 2.19
C PRO A 364 -15.93 14.10 1.85
N HIS A 365 -16.14 13.63 0.62
CA HIS A 365 -15.66 12.34 0.10
C HIS A 365 -14.32 12.46 -0.67
N LEU A 366 -13.79 13.68 -0.86
CA LEU A 366 -12.52 13.98 -1.53
C LEU A 366 -11.66 14.93 -0.68
N LEU A 367 -11.69 14.77 0.65
CA LEU A 367 -10.89 15.61 1.54
C LEU A 367 -9.39 15.34 1.31
N PRO A 368 -8.55 16.39 1.14
CA PRO A 368 -7.11 16.24 0.94
C PRO A 368 -6.43 15.73 2.22
N ARG A 369 -5.42 14.89 2.03
CA ARG A 369 -4.58 14.27 3.05
C ARG A 369 -3.13 14.51 2.69
N LEU A 370 -2.34 14.93 3.68
CA LEU A 370 -0.91 15.17 3.49
C LEU A 370 -0.16 13.83 3.52
N SER A 371 0.65 13.57 2.49
CA SER A 371 1.69 12.54 2.50
C SER A 371 3.07 13.19 2.58
N PHE A 372 4.00 12.58 3.32
CA PHE A 372 5.35 13.13 3.48
C PHE A 372 6.45 12.07 3.44
N ARG A 373 7.56 12.41 2.78
CA ARG A 373 8.73 11.55 2.62
C ARG A 373 9.75 11.78 3.72
N VAL A 374 10.17 10.70 4.40
CA VAL A 374 11.17 10.73 5.47
C VAL A 374 12.49 10.13 4.97
N GLY A 375 13.60 10.87 5.14
CA GLY A 375 14.89 10.52 4.54
C GLY A 375 14.94 10.84 3.04
N PRO A 376 15.96 10.37 2.30
CA PRO A 376 16.19 10.74 0.90
C PRO A 376 15.14 10.21 -0.07
N ARG A 377 15.03 10.84 -1.24
CA ARG A 377 14.38 10.29 -2.42
C ARG A 377 15.00 8.95 -2.79
N MET A 378 14.15 7.93 -2.94
CA MET A 378 14.56 6.67 -3.53
C MET A 378 14.27 6.68 -5.03
N ASP A 379 15.21 6.22 -5.85
CA ASP A 379 14.86 5.69 -7.16
C ASP A 379 14.25 4.30 -6.96
N TYR A 380 12.92 4.19 -7.05
CA TYR A 380 12.24 2.92 -6.87
C TYR A 380 12.52 1.93 -8.02
N LYS A 381 12.90 2.42 -9.21
CA LYS A 381 13.13 1.59 -10.40
C LYS A 381 14.42 0.79 -10.32
N SER A 382 15.49 1.34 -9.71
CA SER A 382 16.65 0.53 -9.30
C SER A 382 16.43 -0.20 -7.96
N SER A 383 15.86 0.47 -6.95
CA SER A 383 15.76 -0.06 -5.58
C SER A 383 14.84 -1.29 -5.45
N PHE A 384 13.79 -1.39 -6.27
CA PHE A 384 12.75 -2.43 -6.18
C PHE A 384 12.60 -3.24 -7.47
N LYS A 385 13.60 -3.21 -8.37
CA LYS A 385 13.64 -4.13 -9.51
C LYS A 385 13.71 -5.58 -9.01
N LYS A 386 12.91 -6.44 -9.62
CA LYS A 386 12.94 -7.90 -9.42
C LYS A 386 12.94 -8.55 -10.79
N ASP A 387 13.99 -9.31 -11.10
CA ASP A 387 14.11 -9.98 -12.40
C ASP A 387 13.01 -11.04 -12.56
N LEU A 388 12.34 -11.06 -13.71
CA LEU A 388 11.31 -12.06 -14.00
C LEU A 388 11.97 -13.37 -14.41
N LYS A 389 11.56 -14.46 -13.78
CA LYS A 389 12.14 -15.78 -14.02
C LYS A 389 11.12 -16.90 -13.85
N PHE A 390 11.16 -17.90 -14.73
CA PHE A 390 10.43 -19.15 -14.56
C PHE A 390 10.80 -19.86 -13.25
N ARG A 391 9.78 -20.41 -12.58
CA ARG A 391 9.87 -21.21 -11.34
C ARG A 391 10.65 -22.50 -11.57
N LYS A 392 11.06 -23.18 -10.49
CA LYS A 392 11.88 -24.40 -10.54
C LYS A 392 11.21 -25.58 -11.27
N ASP A 393 9.88 -25.58 -11.36
CA ASP A 393 9.06 -26.53 -12.11
C ASP A 393 8.89 -26.17 -13.60
N GLY A 394 9.44 -25.04 -14.04
CA GLY A 394 9.30 -24.53 -15.40
C GLY A 394 8.03 -23.72 -15.64
N THR A 395 7.26 -23.35 -14.61
CA THR A 395 6.05 -22.51 -14.74
C THR A 395 6.32 -21.02 -14.52
N PHE A 396 5.49 -20.16 -15.12
CA PHE A 396 5.44 -18.72 -14.84
C PHE A 396 3.99 -18.24 -14.95
N LYS A 397 3.44 -17.64 -13.89
CA LYS A 397 2.02 -17.24 -13.83
C LYS A 397 1.84 -15.73 -13.90
N ILE A 398 1.04 -15.28 -14.86
CA ILE A 398 0.60 -13.90 -15.06
C ILE A 398 -0.87 -13.77 -14.65
N LEU A 399 -1.19 -12.74 -13.86
CA LEU A 399 -2.57 -12.29 -13.63
C LEU A 399 -2.82 -11.02 -14.46
N GLN A 400 -3.84 -11.04 -15.33
CA GLN A 400 -4.29 -9.88 -16.08
C GLN A 400 -5.35 -9.11 -15.30
N VAL A 401 -5.17 -7.80 -15.19
CA VAL A 401 -6.04 -6.85 -14.50
C VAL A 401 -6.46 -5.78 -15.50
N ALA A 402 -7.58 -6.00 -16.19
CA ALA A 402 -8.12 -5.08 -17.18
C ALA A 402 -9.13 -4.11 -16.53
N ASP A 403 -9.18 -2.86 -17.03
CA ASP A 403 -10.30 -1.93 -16.86
C ASP A 403 -10.76 -1.76 -15.39
N LEU A 404 -9.89 -1.22 -14.53
CA LEU A 404 -10.22 -0.96 -13.11
C LEU A 404 -11.12 0.25 -12.90
N HIS A 405 -11.00 1.27 -13.75
CA HIS A 405 -11.76 2.52 -13.65
C HIS A 405 -11.70 3.20 -12.27
N PHE A 406 -10.56 3.14 -11.57
CA PHE A 406 -10.44 3.74 -10.24
C PHE A 406 -10.60 5.26 -10.29
N SER A 407 -11.23 5.78 -9.25
CA SER A 407 -11.54 7.20 -9.09
C SER A 407 -10.59 7.86 -8.07
N THR A 408 -10.65 9.19 -7.91
CA THR A 408 -9.88 9.85 -6.85
C THR A 408 -10.39 9.52 -5.44
N GLY A 409 -11.65 9.07 -5.29
CA GLY A 409 -12.21 8.56 -4.04
C GLY A 409 -12.70 7.11 -4.18
N VAL A 410 -13.65 6.71 -3.36
CA VAL A 410 -14.23 5.35 -3.30
C VAL A 410 -14.94 4.86 -4.58
N GLY A 411 -15.14 5.75 -5.56
CA GLY A 411 -15.88 5.46 -6.79
C GLY A 411 -17.37 5.25 -6.57
N LYS A 412 -18.10 4.99 -7.65
CA LYS A 412 -19.50 4.54 -7.61
C LYS A 412 -19.62 3.33 -8.52
N CYS A 413 -20.17 2.24 -8.02
CA CYS A 413 -20.41 1.06 -8.85
C CYS A 413 -21.35 1.39 -10.03
N ARG A 414 -21.00 0.87 -11.21
CA ARG A 414 -21.81 0.93 -12.43
C ARG A 414 -22.21 -0.50 -12.79
N ASP A 415 -23.50 -0.71 -12.98
CA ASP A 415 -24.08 -1.99 -13.35
C ASP A 415 -23.61 -3.20 -12.48
N PRO A 416 -23.45 -3.05 -11.14
CA PRO A 416 -22.94 -4.15 -10.31
C PRO A 416 -23.94 -5.29 -10.23
N VAL A 417 -23.44 -6.53 -10.11
CA VAL A 417 -24.25 -7.74 -10.04
C VAL A 417 -24.05 -8.42 -8.68
N PRO A 418 -25.10 -8.92 -8.00
CA PRO A 418 -26.52 -8.76 -8.33
C PRO A 418 -26.98 -7.30 -8.13
N ILE A 419 -28.05 -6.85 -8.80
CA ILE A 419 -28.39 -5.42 -8.90
C ILE A 419 -28.76 -4.77 -7.55
N GLU A 420 -29.23 -5.57 -6.60
CA GLU A 420 -29.49 -5.20 -5.21
C GLU A 420 -28.21 -4.73 -4.50
N SER A 421 -27.03 -5.17 -4.95
CA SER A 421 -25.74 -4.72 -4.43
C SER A 421 -25.35 -3.29 -4.84
N GLN A 422 -26.18 -2.58 -5.62
CA GLN A 422 -25.88 -1.21 -6.08
C GLN A 422 -26.05 -0.14 -4.99
N GLU A 423 -26.93 -0.34 -4.01
CA GLU A 423 -27.13 0.65 -2.93
C GLU A 423 -25.95 0.63 -1.96
N GLY A 424 -25.37 1.81 -1.69
CA GLY A 424 -24.15 1.95 -0.87
C GLY A 424 -22.86 1.42 -1.51
N CYS A 425 -22.88 1.04 -2.80
CA CYS A 425 -21.76 0.37 -3.46
C CYS A 425 -20.58 1.31 -3.78
N GLU A 426 -19.50 1.16 -3.00
CA GLU A 426 -18.19 1.75 -3.24
C GLU A 426 -17.39 0.86 -4.22
N ALA A 427 -17.06 1.40 -5.41
CA ALA A 427 -16.46 0.63 -6.51
C ALA A 427 -15.02 0.21 -6.23
N ASP A 428 -14.15 1.19 -5.95
CA ASP A 428 -12.72 0.95 -5.77
C ASP A 428 -12.46 -0.03 -4.60
N PRO A 429 -13.14 0.06 -3.44
CA PRO A 429 -13.03 -0.93 -2.36
C PRO A 429 -13.55 -2.34 -2.73
N ARG A 430 -14.67 -2.45 -3.47
CA ARG A 430 -15.18 -3.76 -3.93
C ARG A 430 -14.21 -4.44 -4.88
N THR A 431 -13.72 -3.71 -5.88
CA THR A 431 -12.70 -4.22 -6.81
C THR A 431 -11.36 -4.51 -6.11
N LEU A 432 -10.91 -3.68 -5.16
CA LEU A 432 -9.70 -3.98 -4.36
C LEU A 432 -9.84 -5.29 -3.57
N LYS A 433 -11.00 -5.56 -2.97
CA LYS A 433 -11.28 -6.84 -2.28
C LYS A 433 -11.18 -8.03 -3.25
N PHE A 434 -11.72 -7.90 -4.46
CA PHE A 434 -11.63 -8.93 -5.49
C PHE A 434 -10.17 -9.19 -5.92
N ILE A 435 -9.40 -8.12 -6.19
CA ILE A 435 -7.97 -8.20 -6.52
C ILE A 435 -7.17 -8.85 -5.40
N GLU A 436 -7.29 -8.39 -4.15
CA GLU A 436 -6.54 -8.96 -3.02
C GLU A 436 -6.90 -10.44 -2.79
N THR A 437 -8.15 -10.85 -3.06
CA THR A 437 -8.58 -12.26 -3.00
C THR A 437 -7.95 -13.12 -4.09
N VAL A 438 -7.99 -12.68 -5.36
CA VAL A 438 -7.41 -13.46 -6.48
C VAL A 438 -5.88 -13.49 -6.43
N LEU A 439 -5.23 -12.44 -5.94
CA LEU A 439 -3.77 -12.45 -5.69
C LEU A 439 -3.36 -13.53 -4.68
N GLU A 440 -4.20 -13.83 -3.69
CA GLU A 440 -3.95 -14.90 -2.70
C GLU A 440 -4.24 -16.29 -3.26
N ILE A 441 -5.34 -16.46 -4.01
CA ILE A 441 -5.72 -17.74 -4.62
C ILE A 441 -4.75 -18.15 -5.74
N GLU A 442 -4.36 -17.21 -6.61
CA GLU A 442 -3.52 -17.52 -7.77
C GLU A 442 -2.02 -17.44 -7.48
N ASN A 443 -1.60 -16.58 -6.53
CA ASN A 443 -0.19 -16.31 -6.23
C ASN A 443 0.67 -16.14 -7.51
N PRO A 444 0.40 -15.11 -8.33
CA PRO A 444 1.08 -14.91 -9.60
C PRO A 444 2.53 -14.45 -9.41
N ASP A 445 3.39 -14.78 -10.38
CA ASP A 445 4.76 -14.24 -10.42
C ASP A 445 4.79 -12.79 -10.89
N PHE A 446 3.77 -12.40 -11.67
CA PHE A 446 3.70 -11.16 -12.42
C PHE A 446 2.25 -10.71 -12.62
N VAL A 447 2.01 -9.40 -12.65
CA VAL A 447 0.70 -8.81 -12.97
C VAL A 447 0.81 -7.94 -14.22
N VAL A 448 -0.22 -7.95 -15.07
CA VAL A 448 -0.32 -7.01 -16.20
C VAL A 448 -1.61 -6.23 -16.13
N MET A 449 -1.49 -4.91 -16.13
CA MET A 449 -2.58 -3.95 -16.12
C MET A 449 -2.85 -3.45 -17.55
N THR A 450 -3.94 -3.90 -18.21
CA THR A 450 -4.18 -3.65 -19.65
C THR A 450 -5.05 -2.41 -19.93
N GLY A 451 -4.64 -1.25 -19.41
CA GLY A 451 -5.32 0.04 -19.62
C GLY A 451 -6.61 0.27 -18.83
N ASP A 452 -7.08 1.51 -18.85
CA ASP A 452 -8.23 2.05 -18.11
C ASP A 452 -8.22 1.66 -16.63
N GLN A 453 -7.04 1.84 -16.04
CA GLN A 453 -6.80 1.59 -14.63
C GLN A 453 -7.33 2.77 -13.79
N VAL A 454 -7.32 3.98 -14.36
CA VAL A 454 -7.88 5.20 -13.81
C VAL A 454 -9.01 5.70 -14.71
N PHE A 455 -10.19 5.97 -14.14
CA PHE A 455 -11.29 6.58 -14.89
C PHE A 455 -11.20 8.11 -14.78
N GLY A 456 -10.50 8.76 -15.72
CA GLY A 456 -10.16 10.19 -15.67
C GLY A 456 -11.31 11.12 -15.29
N GLN A 457 -12.53 10.85 -15.79
CA GLN A 457 -13.75 11.63 -15.51
C GLN A 457 -14.18 11.62 -14.03
N ALA A 458 -13.81 10.57 -13.28
CA ALA A 458 -14.02 10.45 -11.84
C ALA A 458 -12.70 10.60 -11.04
N ALA A 459 -11.58 10.85 -11.72
CA ALA A 459 -10.24 10.91 -11.14
C ALA A 459 -9.55 12.27 -11.33
N PRO A 460 -10.09 13.39 -10.79
CA PRO A 460 -9.49 14.73 -10.89
C PRO A 460 -8.10 14.86 -10.23
N ASP A 461 -7.71 13.90 -9.39
CA ASP A 461 -6.32 13.58 -9.05
C ASP A 461 -6.08 12.10 -9.40
N PRO A 462 -5.46 11.79 -10.56
CA PRO A 462 -5.27 10.43 -11.06
C PRO A 462 -4.11 9.71 -10.35
N GLU A 463 -3.20 10.44 -9.70
CA GLU A 463 -2.15 9.84 -8.87
C GLU A 463 -2.77 9.09 -7.69
N THR A 464 -3.73 9.68 -6.97
CA THR A 464 -4.49 9.00 -5.91
C THR A 464 -5.20 7.73 -6.41
N ALA A 465 -5.74 7.75 -7.63
CA ALA A 465 -6.42 6.60 -8.23
C ALA A 465 -5.44 5.46 -8.54
N LEU A 466 -4.37 5.76 -9.30
CA LEU A 466 -3.31 4.82 -9.66
C LEU A 466 -2.61 4.22 -8.44
N PHE A 467 -2.41 5.03 -7.40
CA PHE A 467 -1.78 4.61 -6.14
C PHE A 467 -2.57 3.55 -5.39
N LYS A 468 -3.90 3.62 -5.41
CA LYS A 468 -4.76 2.54 -4.90
C LYS A 468 -4.64 1.30 -5.78
N ALA A 469 -4.68 1.46 -7.10
CA ALA A 469 -4.65 0.36 -8.06
C ALA A 469 -3.38 -0.51 -7.94
N VAL A 470 -2.20 0.07 -7.79
CA VAL A 470 -0.93 -0.69 -7.71
C VAL A 470 -0.60 -1.22 -6.31
N LEU A 471 -1.25 -0.69 -5.25
CA LEU A 471 -0.91 -1.01 -3.86
C LEU A 471 -0.93 -2.52 -3.53
N PRO A 472 -1.89 -3.34 -4.00
CA PRO A 472 -1.89 -4.78 -3.72
C PRO A 472 -0.62 -5.47 -4.21
N PHE A 473 -0.11 -5.09 -5.38
CA PHE A 473 1.10 -5.67 -5.98
C PHE A 473 2.36 -5.20 -5.24
N VAL A 474 2.42 -3.91 -4.89
CA VAL A 474 3.53 -3.31 -4.14
C VAL A 474 3.65 -3.88 -2.72
N LYS A 475 2.53 -4.04 -1.99
CA LYS A 475 2.49 -4.72 -0.69
C LYS A 475 3.05 -6.15 -0.78
N ARG A 476 2.61 -6.92 -1.79
CA ARG A 476 2.95 -8.34 -1.98
C ARG A 476 4.29 -8.56 -2.68
N LYS A 477 4.98 -7.50 -3.13
CA LYS A 477 6.27 -7.54 -3.85
C LYS A 477 6.20 -8.34 -5.16
N ILE A 478 5.05 -8.22 -5.82
CA ILE A 478 4.75 -8.81 -7.13
C ILE A 478 5.07 -7.75 -8.18
N PRO A 479 5.99 -8.00 -9.13
CA PRO A 479 6.24 -7.08 -10.22
C PRO A 479 5.04 -6.96 -11.12
N TYR A 480 4.85 -5.77 -11.69
CA TYR A 480 3.74 -5.51 -12.59
C TYR A 480 4.16 -4.66 -13.78
N ALA A 481 3.51 -4.91 -14.91
CA ALA A 481 3.52 -4.03 -16.07
C ALA A 481 2.16 -3.35 -16.23
N ILE A 482 2.14 -2.25 -16.96
CA ILE A 482 0.95 -1.46 -17.25
C ILE A 482 1.04 -0.85 -18.65
N THR A 483 -0.04 -0.97 -19.41
CA THR A 483 -0.32 -0.15 -20.59
C THR A 483 -1.41 0.87 -20.25
N LEU A 484 -1.46 1.97 -20.97
CA LEU A 484 -2.51 2.98 -20.80
C LEU A 484 -3.69 2.70 -21.75
N GLY A 485 -4.91 2.96 -21.26
CA GLY A 485 -6.13 2.95 -22.05
C GLY A 485 -6.58 4.34 -22.49
N ASN A 486 -7.84 4.52 -22.85
CA ASN A 486 -8.37 5.80 -23.34
C ASN A 486 -8.96 6.71 -22.23
N HIS A 487 -9.15 6.21 -21.01
CA HIS A 487 -9.64 6.99 -19.87
C HIS A 487 -8.51 7.38 -18.89
N ASP A 488 -7.37 6.70 -18.93
CA ASP A 488 -6.20 7.01 -18.08
C ASP A 488 -5.66 8.44 -18.30
N ASP A 489 -5.84 9.02 -19.50
CA ASP A 489 -5.41 10.37 -19.89
C ASP A 489 -6.55 11.39 -20.08
N GLU A 490 -7.78 11.09 -19.61
CA GLU A 490 -8.92 12.03 -19.62
C GLU A 490 -8.94 13.01 -18.40
N SER A 491 -7.83 13.15 -17.67
CA SER A 491 -7.72 13.98 -16.45
C SER A 491 -6.65 15.10 -16.56
N ASN A 492 -6.03 15.51 -15.44
CA ASN A 492 -5.07 16.62 -15.36
C ASN A 492 -3.61 16.24 -15.71
N LEU A 493 -3.28 14.95 -15.79
CA LEU A 493 -1.99 14.44 -16.25
C LEU A 493 -2.10 13.99 -17.71
N SER A 494 -1.08 14.30 -18.51
CA SER A 494 -0.98 13.78 -19.87
C SER A 494 -0.67 12.28 -19.88
N ARG A 495 -0.89 11.62 -21.03
CA ARG A 495 -0.50 10.23 -21.28
C ARG A 495 0.97 9.94 -20.94
N GLU A 496 1.85 10.87 -21.29
CA GLU A 496 3.28 10.81 -20.95
C GLU A 496 3.49 10.85 -19.44
N GLN A 497 2.85 11.80 -18.74
CA GLN A 497 2.98 11.99 -17.29
C GLN A 497 2.40 10.80 -16.51
N MET A 498 1.29 10.21 -16.97
CA MET A 498 0.73 8.98 -16.43
C MET A 498 1.70 7.80 -16.60
N MET A 499 2.35 7.66 -17.77
CA MET A 499 3.33 6.60 -18.00
C MET A 499 4.62 6.82 -17.19
N GLN A 500 5.09 8.07 -17.06
CA GLN A 500 6.22 8.45 -16.20
C GLN A 500 5.93 8.11 -14.73
N LEU A 501 4.75 8.49 -14.22
CA LEU A 501 4.30 8.17 -12.87
C LEU A 501 4.25 6.65 -12.66
N ALA A 502 3.53 5.93 -13.51
CA ALA A 502 3.33 4.48 -13.36
C ALA A 502 4.62 3.66 -13.54
N SER A 503 5.58 4.12 -14.36
CA SER A 503 6.91 3.50 -14.51
C SER A 503 7.92 3.90 -13.44
N SER A 504 7.64 4.93 -12.63
CA SER A 504 8.48 5.35 -11.49
C SER A 504 8.21 4.60 -10.19
N LEU A 505 7.12 3.82 -10.12
CA LEU A 505 6.64 3.18 -8.89
C LEU A 505 7.34 1.85 -8.59
N PRO A 506 7.40 1.41 -7.31
CA PRO A 506 8.12 0.22 -6.90
C PRO A 506 7.57 -1.05 -7.54
N TYR A 507 8.45 -1.98 -7.91
CA TYR A 507 8.12 -3.23 -8.60
C TYR A 507 7.45 -3.05 -9.99
N SER A 508 7.20 -1.82 -10.45
CA SER A 508 6.84 -1.55 -11.84
C SER A 508 8.01 -1.93 -12.74
N VAL A 509 7.76 -2.80 -13.73
CA VAL A 509 8.73 -3.09 -14.81
C VAL A 509 8.51 -2.19 -16.03
N ALA A 510 7.51 -1.29 -15.96
CA ALA A 510 7.07 -0.50 -17.09
C ALA A 510 8.08 0.57 -17.51
N SER A 511 7.92 1.09 -18.72
CA SER A 511 8.74 2.18 -19.26
C SER A 511 7.89 3.16 -20.07
N VAL A 512 8.37 4.39 -20.22
CA VAL A 512 7.76 5.39 -21.13
C VAL A 512 7.85 4.92 -22.59
N GLY A 513 8.91 4.18 -22.92
CA GLY A 513 9.23 3.73 -24.27
C GLY A 513 10.31 4.61 -24.91
N PRO A 514 10.70 4.33 -26.17
CA PRO A 514 11.66 5.14 -26.90
C PRO A 514 11.00 6.31 -27.64
N ASP A 515 11.56 7.52 -27.52
CA ASP A 515 11.05 8.78 -28.08
C ASP A 515 10.74 8.76 -29.60
N ALA A 516 11.31 7.80 -30.34
CA ALA A 516 11.14 7.63 -31.79
C ALA A 516 9.93 6.77 -32.18
N VAL A 517 9.12 6.31 -31.22
CA VAL A 517 7.95 5.44 -31.43
C VAL A 517 6.70 6.13 -30.90
N ASP A 518 5.62 6.13 -31.69
CA ASP A 518 4.39 6.83 -31.34
C ASP A 518 3.71 6.23 -30.10
N GLY A 519 3.38 7.10 -29.13
CA GLY A 519 2.68 6.73 -27.90
C GLY A 519 3.62 6.38 -26.73
N TYR A 520 3.03 6.28 -25.54
CA TYR A 520 3.75 6.08 -24.28
C TYR A 520 3.35 4.77 -23.61
N GLY A 521 4.33 3.94 -23.29
CA GLY A 521 4.11 2.56 -22.84
C GLY A 521 4.50 1.50 -23.86
N ASN A 522 5.24 1.87 -24.92
CA ASN A 522 5.84 0.93 -25.88
C ASN A 522 7.15 0.35 -25.30
N TYR A 523 7.13 -0.86 -24.73
CA TYR A 523 8.31 -1.52 -24.15
C TYR A 523 8.22 -3.04 -24.14
N ALA A 524 9.36 -3.73 -24.14
CA ALA A 524 9.42 -5.18 -23.99
C ALA A 524 9.98 -5.60 -22.62
N VAL A 525 9.52 -6.73 -22.10
CA VAL A 525 10.01 -7.36 -20.85
C VAL A 525 10.31 -8.83 -21.12
N THR A 526 11.43 -9.32 -20.58
CA THR A 526 11.88 -10.71 -20.77
C THR A 526 11.81 -11.51 -19.47
N VAL A 527 11.54 -12.82 -19.59
CA VAL A 527 11.56 -13.77 -18.48
C VAL A 527 12.68 -14.78 -18.71
N ASP A 528 13.62 -14.87 -17.75
CA ASP A 528 14.71 -15.86 -17.77
C ASP A 528 14.18 -17.27 -17.45
N GLY A 529 14.74 -18.29 -18.10
CA GLY A 529 14.38 -19.69 -17.88
C GLY A 529 14.81 -20.24 -16.53
N SER A 530 14.17 -21.32 -16.06
CA SER A 530 14.35 -21.84 -14.69
C SER A 530 15.80 -22.25 -14.37
N LYS A 531 16.49 -22.86 -15.34
CA LYS A 531 17.81 -23.52 -15.18
C LYS A 531 18.99 -22.72 -15.73
N ASN A 532 18.77 -21.66 -16.52
CA ASN A 532 19.83 -20.86 -17.16
C ASN A 532 19.52 -19.36 -17.08
N ARG A 533 20.45 -18.49 -17.53
CA ARG A 533 20.21 -17.05 -17.74
C ARG A 533 19.85 -16.76 -19.21
N GLY A 534 19.07 -17.66 -19.81
CA GLY A 534 18.58 -17.52 -21.17
C GLY A 534 17.11 -17.13 -21.11
N VAL A 535 16.70 -16.16 -21.93
CA VAL A 535 15.29 -15.74 -22.00
C VAL A 535 14.44 -16.90 -22.54
N SER A 536 13.34 -17.23 -21.87
CA SER A 536 12.36 -18.24 -22.31
C SER A 536 11.02 -17.63 -22.72
N ALA A 537 10.70 -16.41 -22.25
CA ALA A 537 9.51 -15.67 -22.69
C ALA A 537 9.78 -14.17 -22.88
N ALA A 538 9.01 -13.53 -23.77
CA ALA A 538 9.04 -12.10 -24.06
C ALA A 538 7.61 -11.52 -24.06
N PHE A 539 7.43 -10.38 -23.42
CA PHE A 539 6.15 -9.68 -23.30
C PHE A 539 6.28 -8.28 -23.89
N TYR A 540 5.45 -7.98 -24.89
CA TYR A 540 5.44 -6.70 -25.59
C TYR A 540 4.26 -5.87 -25.07
N PHE A 541 4.56 -4.71 -24.50
CA PHE A 541 3.60 -3.74 -24.02
C PHE A 541 3.56 -2.58 -25.00
N LEU A 542 2.35 -2.16 -25.39
CA LEU A 542 2.13 -1.29 -26.53
C LEU A 542 1.08 -0.24 -26.21
N ASP A 543 1.33 1.00 -26.64
CA ASP A 543 0.34 2.06 -26.54
C ASP A 543 -0.67 1.96 -27.70
N SER A 544 -1.87 1.45 -27.42
CA SER A 544 -2.99 1.44 -28.38
C SER A 544 -3.64 2.82 -28.55
N HIS A 545 -3.05 3.88 -27.99
CA HIS A 545 -3.53 5.26 -28.00
C HIS A 545 -4.90 5.40 -27.30
N SER A 546 -5.62 6.48 -27.62
CA SER A 546 -6.92 6.85 -27.07
C SER A 546 -7.89 7.14 -28.23
N ARG A 547 -8.64 8.25 -28.21
CA ARG A 547 -9.55 8.65 -29.30
C ARG A 547 -8.80 9.12 -30.55
N SER A 548 -9.35 8.81 -31.73
CA SER A 548 -8.77 9.18 -33.02
C SER A 548 -8.57 10.68 -33.17
N LYS A 549 -7.35 11.07 -33.58
CA LYS A 549 -6.99 12.46 -33.93
C LYS A 549 -7.57 12.89 -35.30
N GLN A 550 -8.20 11.97 -36.04
CA GLN A 550 -8.79 12.21 -37.37
C GLN A 550 -10.28 11.80 -37.45
N PRO A 551 -11.16 12.29 -36.56
CA PRO A 551 -12.51 11.74 -36.38
C PRO A 551 -13.47 11.97 -37.57
N LYS A 552 -13.06 12.72 -38.60
CA LYS A 552 -13.84 12.92 -39.85
C LYS A 552 -13.65 11.80 -40.87
N THR A 553 -12.51 11.11 -40.85
CA THR A 553 -12.16 10.02 -41.78
C THR A 553 -12.10 8.69 -41.04
N ASN A 554 -11.54 8.70 -39.82
CA ASN A 554 -11.42 7.57 -38.93
C ASN A 554 -12.11 7.92 -37.58
N PRO A 555 -13.45 7.91 -37.50
CA PRO A 555 -14.16 8.12 -36.24
C PRO A 555 -13.90 6.98 -35.22
N GLY A 556 -14.11 7.28 -33.94
CA GLY A 556 -13.87 6.34 -32.84
C GLY A 556 -12.44 6.43 -32.30
N TYR A 557 -11.79 5.29 -32.10
CA TYR A 557 -10.48 5.18 -31.48
C TYR A 557 -9.32 5.26 -32.48
N ASP A 558 -8.15 5.67 -31.99
CA ASP A 558 -6.93 5.78 -32.76
C ASP A 558 -6.26 4.41 -32.92
N TRP A 559 -5.39 4.24 -33.93
CA TRP A 559 -4.77 2.97 -34.31
C TRP A 559 -3.25 2.97 -34.15
N PHE A 560 -2.62 1.79 -34.12
CA PHE A 560 -1.16 1.65 -34.07
C PHE A 560 -0.47 2.30 -35.28
N LYS A 561 0.65 2.98 -35.05
CA LYS A 561 1.41 3.70 -36.09
C LYS A 561 2.51 2.84 -36.70
N GLU A 562 2.95 3.22 -37.90
CA GLU A 562 4.06 2.58 -38.63
C GLU A 562 5.33 2.45 -37.76
N SER A 563 5.61 3.45 -36.92
CA SER A 563 6.73 3.45 -35.97
C SER A 563 6.62 2.32 -34.94
N GLN A 564 5.41 2.01 -34.45
CA GLN A 564 5.14 0.92 -33.50
C GLN A 564 5.20 -0.45 -34.19
N ILE A 565 4.65 -0.55 -35.41
CA ILE A 565 4.71 -1.76 -36.26
C ILE A 565 6.17 -2.13 -36.53
N ALA A 566 7.00 -1.15 -36.93
CA ALA A 566 8.43 -1.35 -37.14
C ALA A 566 9.18 -1.67 -35.84
N TRP A 567 8.86 -1.00 -34.72
CA TRP A 567 9.49 -1.26 -33.43
C TRP A 567 9.26 -2.69 -32.93
N VAL A 568 8.05 -3.24 -33.05
CA VAL A 568 7.75 -4.63 -32.68
C VAL A 568 8.64 -5.62 -33.42
N GLY A 569 8.83 -5.42 -34.73
CA GLY A 569 9.74 -6.26 -35.53
C GLY A 569 11.20 -6.16 -35.09
N MET A 570 11.72 -4.93 -34.96
CA MET A 570 13.11 -4.69 -34.56
C MET A 570 13.42 -5.20 -33.15
N GLU A 571 12.49 -5.04 -32.19
CA GLU A 571 12.65 -5.52 -30.82
C GLU A 571 12.64 -7.06 -30.77
N ALA A 572 11.75 -7.71 -31.52
CA ALA A 572 11.71 -9.17 -31.61
C ALA A 572 12.98 -9.77 -32.24
N GLU A 573 13.47 -9.20 -33.34
CA GLU A 573 14.75 -9.61 -33.95
C GLU A 573 15.92 -9.41 -32.97
N SER A 574 15.96 -8.26 -32.29
CA SER A 574 16.96 -7.95 -31.27
C SER A 574 16.96 -8.95 -30.12
N LEU A 575 15.79 -9.32 -29.61
CA LEU A 575 15.64 -10.27 -28.50
C LEU A 575 16.06 -11.69 -28.89
N LEU A 576 15.74 -12.16 -30.10
CA LEU A 576 16.19 -13.45 -30.60
C LEU A 576 17.72 -13.48 -30.80
N ALA A 577 18.26 -12.46 -31.47
CA ALA A 577 19.69 -12.36 -31.77
C ALA A 577 20.57 -12.27 -30.52
N HIS A 578 20.25 -11.36 -29.58
CA HIS A 578 21.06 -11.16 -28.37
C HIS A 578 20.99 -12.32 -27.37
N LYS A 579 20.03 -13.25 -27.51
CA LYS A 579 19.80 -14.34 -26.53
C LYS A 579 20.11 -15.74 -27.08
N ASN A 580 20.53 -15.87 -28.34
CA ASN A 580 20.81 -17.15 -29.01
C ASN A 580 19.63 -18.15 -28.90
N LYS A 581 18.40 -17.66 -29.02
CA LYS A 581 17.17 -18.49 -29.07
C LYS A 581 16.60 -18.48 -30.49
N LYS A 582 15.98 -19.60 -30.88
CA LYS A 582 15.19 -19.69 -32.12
C LYS A 582 13.77 -19.16 -31.93
N GLU A 583 13.17 -19.51 -30.79
CA GLU A 583 11.77 -19.24 -30.44
C GLU A 583 11.68 -18.83 -28.95
N LEU A 584 10.62 -18.10 -28.62
CA LEU A 584 10.27 -17.62 -27.29
C LEU A 584 8.76 -17.82 -27.06
N LEU A 585 8.33 -17.95 -25.81
CA LEU A 585 6.91 -17.77 -25.47
C LEU A 585 6.63 -16.25 -25.46
N SER A 586 5.89 -15.78 -26.46
CA SER A 586 5.76 -14.38 -26.80
C SER A 586 4.31 -13.92 -26.70
N MET A 587 4.07 -12.88 -25.89
CA MET A 587 2.73 -12.31 -25.69
C MET A 587 2.71 -10.79 -25.92
N ALA A 588 1.63 -10.27 -26.50
CA ALA A 588 1.36 -8.84 -26.62
C ALA A 588 0.26 -8.39 -25.63
N PHE A 589 0.47 -7.23 -25.02
CA PHE A 589 -0.45 -6.60 -24.09
C PHE A 589 -0.68 -5.15 -24.51
N PHE A 590 -1.93 -4.75 -24.65
CA PHE A 590 -2.37 -3.39 -24.97
C PHE A 590 -3.82 -3.19 -24.50
N HIS A 591 -4.43 -2.04 -24.73
CA HIS A 591 -5.78 -1.76 -24.22
C HIS A 591 -6.88 -1.93 -25.29
N ILE A 592 -6.84 -1.13 -26.37
CA ILE A 592 -7.89 -1.10 -27.40
C ILE A 592 -7.67 -2.25 -28.40
N PRO A 593 -8.68 -3.10 -28.69
CA PRO A 593 -8.53 -4.22 -29.64
C PRO A 593 -8.17 -3.77 -31.05
N ILE A 594 -7.38 -4.59 -31.74
CA ILE A 594 -7.14 -4.47 -33.19
C ILE A 594 -8.36 -4.97 -33.99
N PRO A 595 -8.61 -4.50 -35.23
CA PRO A 595 -9.83 -4.83 -35.98
C PRO A 595 -10.10 -6.33 -36.16
N GLU A 596 -9.07 -7.18 -36.14
CA GLU A 596 -9.14 -8.64 -36.25
C GLU A 596 -9.91 -9.31 -35.11
N TYR A 597 -10.05 -8.66 -33.94
CA TYR A 597 -10.93 -9.13 -32.85
C TYR A 597 -12.40 -9.26 -33.27
N ARG A 598 -12.83 -8.52 -34.31
CA ARG A 598 -14.19 -8.60 -34.89
C ARG A 598 -14.45 -9.87 -35.68
N GLN A 599 -13.39 -10.57 -36.11
CA GLN A 599 -13.48 -11.66 -37.08
C GLN A 599 -13.79 -12.99 -36.37
N THR A 600 -14.93 -13.03 -35.67
CA THR A 600 -15.39 -14.18 -34.86
C THR A 600 -16.17 -15.22 -35.66
N GLU A 601 -16.67 -14.87 -36.85
CA GLU A 601 -17.47 -15.76 -37.69
C GLU A 601 -16.68 -17.01 -38.13
N ASN A 602 -17.24 -18.19 -37.84
CA ASN A 602 -16.68 -19.51 -38.18
C ASN A 602 -15.25 -19.76 -37.64
N ARG A 603 -14.90 -19.21 -36.47
CA ARG A 603 -13.60 -19.42 -35.82
C ARG A 603 -13.71 -20.01 -34.41
N PRO A 604 -12.70 -20.77 -33.96
CA PRO A 604 -12.61 -21.24 -32.58
C PRO A 604 -12.59 -20.06 -31.60
N MET A 605 -13.48 -20.10 -30.61
CA MET A 605 -13.63 -19.05 -29.62
C MET A 605 -14.00 -19.63 -28.25
N LEU A 606 -13.25 -19.24 -27.22
CA LEU A 606 -13.45 -19.63 -25.83
C LEU A 606 -13.89 -18.43 -25.00
N GLY A 607 -15.11 -18.47 -24.47
CA GLY A 607 -15.72 -17.37 -23.74
C GLY A 607 -16.74 -16.62 -24.58
N GLN A 608 -17.14 -15.43 -24.12
CA GLN A 608 -18.37 -14.79 -24.58
C GLN A 608 -18.10 -13.42 -25.20
N LEU A 609 -18.51 -13.28 -26.47
CA LEU A 609 -18.79 -12.01 -27.11
C LEU A 609 -20.14 -11.52 -26.58
N ARG A 610 -20.13 -10.49 -25.73
CA ARG A 610 -21.31 -9.93 -25.05
C ARG A 610 -21.65 -8.52 -25.51
N GLU A 611 -20.67 -7.80 -26.06
CA GLU A 611 -20.85 -6.48 -26.64
C GLU A 611 -20.08 -6.33 -27.97
N GLY A 612 -20.41 -5.30 -28.75
CA GLY A 612 -19.77 -5.08 -30.05
C GLY A 612 -18.33 -4.60 -29.92
N VAL A 613 -17.40 -5.28 -30.58
CA VAL A 613 -15.95 -4.98 -30.55
C VAL A 613 -15.65 -3.55 -31.03
N THR A 614 -15.20 -2.69 -30.12
CA THR A 614 -15.00 -1.25 -30.41
C THR A 614 -13.60 -0.88 -30.91
N ALA A 615 -12.88 -1.82 -31.53
CA ALA A 615 -11.61 -1.60 -32.23
C ALA A 615 -11.62 -0.38 -33.20
N PRO A 616 -10.45 0.18 -33.60
CA PRO A 616 -10.38 1.27 -34.57
C PRO A 616 -11.08 0.94 -35.91
N LEU A 617 -11.46 1.98 -36.67
CA LEU A 617 -11.96 1.80 -38.05
C LEU A 617 -10.82 1.52 -39.03
N PHE A 618 -9.64 2.12 -38.80
CA PHE A 618 -8.47 1.94 -39.64
C PHE A 618 -7.82 0.58 -39.39
N HIS A 619 -7.52 -0.16 -40.46
CA HIS A 619 -6.81 -1.43 -40.39
C HIS A 619 -5.29 -1.18 -40.44
N SER A 620 -4.61 -1.35 -39.31
CA SER A 620 -3.15 -1.31 -39.21
C SER A 620 -2.58 -2.72 -39.28
N ASP A 621 -1.49 -2.93 -40.02
CA ASP A 621 -0.87 -4.26 -40.25
C ASP A 621 -0.13 -4.83 -39.01
N MET A 622 -0.53 -4.38 -37.82
CA MET A 622 0.05 -4.80 -36.54
C MET A 622 -0.16 -6.30 -36.27
N ARG A 623 -1.25 -6.92 -36.73
CA ARG A 623 -1.41 -8.39 -36.68
C ARG A 623 -0.33 -9.12 -37.47
N SER A 624 0.05 -8.59 -38.63
CA SER A 624 1.12 -9.12 -39.47
C SER A 624 2.49 -8.92 -38.79
N ALA A 625 2.71 -7.80 -38.10
CA ALA A 625 3.91 -7.58 -37.27
C ALA A 625 3.96 -8.51 -36.05
N PHE A 626 2.87 -8.69 -35.31
CA PHE A 626 2.76 -9.67 -34.22
C PHE A 626 3.06 -11.09 -34.72
N SER A 627 2.57 -11.45 -35.92
CA SER A 627 2.89 -12.73 -36.54
C SER A 627 4.38 -12.89 -36.83
N GLN A 628 5.04 -11.83 -37.31
CA GLN A 628 6.46 -11.85 -37.65
C GLN A 628 7.38 -11.83 -36.43
N ALA A 629 6.92 -11.21 -35.33
CA ALA A 629 7.56 -11.26 -34.01
C ALA A 629 7.33 -12.58 -33.25
N GLY A 630 6.62 -13.55 -33.83
CA GLY A 630 6.36 -14.86 -33.24
C GLY A 630 5.43 -14.83 -32.02
N ILE A 631 4.56 -13.82 -31.91
CA ILE A 631 3.65 -13.64 -30.79
C ILE A 631 2.49 -14.63 -30.90
N GLN A 632 2.32 -15.51 -29.90
CA GLN A 632 1.29 -16.54 -29.92
C GLN A 632 -0.04 -16.09 -29.27
N VAL A 633 0.00 -15.09 -28.39
CA VAL A 633 -1.20 -14.52 -27.72
C VAL A 633 -1.10 -13.00 -27.66
N ALA A 634 -2.12 -12.29 -28.14
CA ALA A 634 -2.34 -10.87 -27.87
C ALA A 634 -3.54 -10.72 -26.92
N THR A 635 -3.49 -9.77 -25.99
CA THR A 635 -4.58 -9.57 -25.02
C THR A 635 -4.83 -8.13 -24.61
N VAL A 636 -6.11 -7.85 -24.32
CA VAL A 636 -6.71 -6.50 -24.25
C VAL A 636 -7.74 -6.36 -23.12
N GLY A 637 -8.15 -5.12 -22.84
CA GLY A 637 -9.32 -4.77 -22.03
C GLY A 637 -10.41 -4.12 -22.90
N HIS A 638 -10.81 -2.91 -22.53
CA HIS A 638 -11.59 -1.94 -23.31
C HIS A 638 -13.06 -2.30 -23.59
N ASP A 639 -13.36 -3.44 -24.20
CA ASP A 639 -14.74 -3.94 -24.31
C ASP A 639 -15.03 -4.80 -23.05
N HIS A 640 -15.51 -4.15 -21.99
CA HIS A 640 -15.52 -4.70 -20.62
C HIS A 640 -16.21 -6.06 -20.45
N ALA A 641 -17.35 -6.25 -21.12
CA ALA A 641 -18.17 -7.44 -21.02
C ALA A 641 -17.69 -8.56 -21.96
N ASN A 642 -16.80 -8.26 -22.92
CA ASN A 642 -16.16 -9.29 -23.71
C ASN A 642 -15.09 -9.98 -22.86
N ASP A 643 -15.09 -11.32 -22.87
CA ASP A 643 -14.13 -12.11 -22.09
C ASP A 643 -13.55 -13.30 -22.86
N TYR A 644 -13.72 -13.28 -24.18
CA TYR A 644 -13.35 -14.38 -25.06
C TYR A 644 -11.88 -14.37 -25.47
N CYS A 645 -11.36 -15.56 -25.80
CA CYS A 645 -10.19 -15.74 -26.65
C CYS A 645 -10.67 -16.24 -28.02
N LEU A 646 -10.22 -15.59 -29.10
CA LEU A 646 -10.52 -15.93 -30.50
C LEU A 646 -9.24 -16.41 -31.19
N LEU A 647 -9.27 -17.57 -31.84
CA LEU A 647 -8.16 -18.02 -32.66
C LEU A 647 -8.20 -17.28 -34.01
N ASN A 648 -7.15 -16.53 -34.32
CA ASN A 648 -6.94 -15.92 -35.62
C ASN A 648 -5.87 -16.73 -36.38
N PRO A 649 -6.27 -17.63 -37.30
CA PRO A 649 -5.37 -18.57 -37.93
C PRO A 649 -4.52 -17.94 -39.03
N ASP A 650 -3.38 -18.56 -39.31
CA ASP A 650 -2.74 -18.47 -40.61
C ASP A 650 -3.50 -19.35 -41.63
N THR A 651 -3.56 -18.91 -42.89
CA THR A 651 -4.22 -19.63 -44.00
C THR A 651 -3.45 -19.39 -45.30
N GLU A 652 -3.62 -20.25 -46.31
CA GLU A 652 -2.86 -20.15 -47.58
C GLU A 652 -3.07 -18.85 -48.39
N ASN A 653 -4.02 -17.98 -47.98
CA ASN A 653 -4.25 -16.65 -48.54
C ASN A 653 -4.10 -15.53 -47.48
N SER A 654 -3.39 -15.78 -46.38
CA SER A 654 -3.17 -14.82 -45.29
C SER A 654 -1.84 -14.07 -45.45
N GLU A 655 -1.76 -12.86 -44.88
CA GLU A 655 -0.51 -12.09 -44.75
C GLU A 655 0.29 -12.46 -43.49
N PHE A 656 -0.24 -13.40 -42.70
CA PHE A 656 0.35 -13.88 -41.46
C PHE A 656 1.29 -15.06 -41.75
N LYS A 657 2.05 -15.47 -40.75
CA LYS A 657 2.97 -16.63 -40.82
C LYS A 657 2.65 -17.70 -39.77
N HIS A 658 1.84 -17.33 -38.77
CA HIS A 658 1.52 -18.11 -37.59
C HIS A 658 0.11 -17.76 -37.09
N ASN A 659 -0.58 -18.77 -36.58
CA ASN A 659 -1.77 -18.61 -35.75
C ASN A 659 -1.48 -17.69 -34.54
N MET A 660 -2.48 -16.94 -34.08
CA MET A 660 -2.40 -16.20 -32.81
C MET A 660 -3.77 -16.16 -32.11
N TRP A 661 -3.78 -16.28 -30.79
CA TRP A 661 -4.98 -16.06 -29.98
C TRP A 661 -5.16 -14.57 -29.65
N LEU A 662 -6.38 -14.06 -29.81
CA LEU A 662 -6.80 -12.69 -29.50
C LEU A 662 -7.74 -12.73 -28.29
N CYS A 663 -7.31 -12.27 -27.11
CA CYS A 663 -7.98 -12.52 -25.83
C CYS A 663 -8.39 -11.25 -25.06
N TYR A 664 -9.64 -11.18 -24.58
CA TYR A 664 -10.07 -10.16 -23.62
C TYR A 664 -9.79 -10.58 -22.16
N GLY A 665 -9.42 -9.60 -21.33
CA GLY A 665 -9.21 -9.75 -19.89
C GLY A 665 -10.50 -9.77 -19.06
N GLY A 666 -11.53 -9.04 -19.48
CA GLY A 666 -12.88 -9.06 -18.89
C GLY A 666 -13.12 -8.16 -17.67
N ALA A 667 -12.71 -6.89 -17.74
CA ALA A 667 -12.98 -5.81 -16.77
C ALA A 667 -13.18 -6.17 -15.29
N VAL A 668 -12.14 -5.87 -14.49
CA VAL A 668 -12.11 -6.11 -13.04
C VAL A 668 -12.82 -4.99 -12.25
N GLY A 669 -12.95 -3.81 -12.84
CA GLY A 669 -13.43 -2.59 -12.20
C GLY A 669 -14.94 -2.42 -12.14
N GLU A 670 -15.50 -2.30 -10.94
CA GLU A 670 -16.90 -1.89 -10.73
C GLU A 670 -17.13 -0.40 -11.04
N GLY A 671 -16.07 0.40 -11.20
CA GLY A 671 -16.14 1.78 -11.71
C GLY A 671 -16.34 1.87 -13.22
N GLY A 672 -16.14 0.76 -13.94
CA GLY A 672 -16.39 0.62 -15.38
C GLY A 672 -17.82 0.15 -15.65
N TYR A 673 -18.36 0.38 -16.84
CA TYR A 673 -19.67 -0.16 -17.21
C TYR A 673 -19.67 -1.71 -17.22
N GLY A 674 -20.83 -2.35 -17.08
CA GLY A 674 -20.98 -3.81 -16.99
C GLY A 674 -22.37 -4.35 -17.36
N GLY A 675 -23.30 -3.50 -17.82
CA GLY A 675 -24.72 -3.82 -18.04
C GLY A 675 -25.08 -4.80 -19.18
N TYR A 676 -24.25 -5.83 -19.44
CA TYR A 676 -24.39 -6.77 -20.54
C TYR A 676 -24.68 -8.20 -20.04
N ASN A 677 -25.96 -8.54 -19.94
CA ASN A 677 -26.46 -9.87 -19.56
C ASN A 677 -25.91 -10.37 -18.20
N GLU A 678 -26.04 -9.55 -17.15
CA GLU A 678 -25.57 -9.85 -15.78
C GLU A 678 -24.07 -10.20 -15.74
N TYR A 679 -23.24 -9.29 -16.27
CA TYR A 679 -21.80 -9.52 -16.34
C TYR A 679 -21.11 -9.42 -14.97
N ILE A 680 -20.72 -10.56 -14.41
CA ILE A 680 -19.81 -10.58 -13.26
C ILE A 680 -18.41 -10.14 -13.70
N ARG A 681 -17.79 -9.20 -12.97
CA ARG A 681 -16.37 -8.80 -13.13
C ARG A 681 -15.46 -10.01 -13.05
N ARG A 682 -14.40 -10.05 -13.86
CA ARG A 682 -13.49 -11.20 -13.90
C ARG A 682 -12.04 -10.80 -14.15
N MET A 683 -11.12 -11.66 -13.73
CA MET A 683 -9.70 -11.60 -14.05
C MET A 683 -9.31 -12.81 -14.88
N ARG A 684 -8.48 -12.60 -15.91
CA ARG A 684 -7.87 -13.66 -16.69
C ARG A 684 -6.49 -14.01 -16.15
N VAL A 685 -6.17 -15.30 -16.13
CA VAL A 685 -4.88 -15.85 -15.71
C VAL A 685 -4.22 -16.48 -16.93
N TYR A 686 -2.90 -16.35 -17.04
CA TYR A 686 -2.07 -17.11 -17.98
C TYR A 686 -0.98 -17.84 -17.20
N ASN A 687 -0.75 -19.11 -17.55
CA ASN A 687 0.26 -19.95 -16.93
C ASN A 687 1.14 -20.56 -18.02
N LEU A 688 2.31 -19.97 -18.21
CA LEU A 688 3.31 -20.39 -19.17
C LEU A 688 4.10 -21.57 -18.62
N ASN A 689 4.54 -22.48 -19.49
CA ASN A 689 5.43 -23.58 -19.14
C ASN A 689 6.57 -23.70 -20.18
N GLU A 690 7.81 -23.46 -19.75
CA GLU A 690 8.99 -23.50 -20.63
C GLU A 690 9.50 -24.92 -20.96
N LEU A 691 8.96 -25.97 -20.32
CA LEU A 691 9.31 -27.36 -20.59
C LEU A 691 8.44 -27.94 -21.71
N GLY A 692 7.14 -27.61 -21.71
CA GLY A 692 6.20 -27.96 -22.78
C GLY A 692 6.07 -26.91 -23.89
N TRP A 693 6.72 -25.76 -23.73
CA TRP A 693 6.52 -24.56 -24.57
C TRP A 693 5.03 -24.24 -24.75
N SER A 694 4.31 -24.22 -23.63
CA SER A 694 2.85 -24.11 -23.62
C SER A 694 2.37 -22.92 -22.81
N ILE A 695 1.15 -22.46 -23.12
CA ILE A 695 0.43 -21.44 -22.34
C ILE A 695 -0.99 -21.95 -22.10
N ASP A 696 -1.33 -22.16 -20.83
CA ASP A 696 -2.69 -22.41 -20.38
C ASP A 696 -3.32 -21.07 -19.91
N THR A 697 -4.61 -20.85 -20.13
CA THR A 697 -5.36 -19.69 -19.61
C THR A 697 -6.68 -20.13 -18.95
N TRP A 698 -7.18 -19.35 -17.99
CA TRP A 698 -8.49 -19.51 -17.33
C TRP A 698 -8.97 -18.17 -16.75
N LYS A 699 -10.21 -18.12 -16.24
CA LYS A 699 -10.80 -16.93 -15.62
C LYS A 699 -11.23 -17.18 -14.17
N ARG A 700 -11.31 -16.09 -13.39
CA ARG A 700 -11.83 -16.00 -12.01
C ARG A 700 -12.89 -14.90 -11.96
N ALA A 701 -14.04 -15.12 -11.30
CA ALA A 701 -15.13 -14.15 -11.22
C ALA A 701 -15.28 -13.54 -9.82
N GLU A 702 -15.81 -12.33 -9.71
CA GLU A 702 -15.92 -11.59 -8.43
C GLU A 702 -16.89 -12.24 -7.43
N ASN A 703 -17.99 -12.81 -7.93
CA ASN A 703 -18.99 -13.48 -7.10
C ASN A 703 -18.51 -14.82 -6.51
N ASN A 704 -17.56 -15.48 -7.17
CA ASN A 704 -16.95 -16.72 -6.70
C ASN A 704 -15.47 -16.83 -7.15
N PRO A 705 -14.53 -16.13 -6.48
CA PRO A 705 -13.12 -16.15 -6.85
C PRO A 705 -12.44 -17.50 -6.62
N GLY A 706 -13.04 -18.37 -5.79
CA GLY A 706 -12.53 -19.70 -5.44
C GLY A 706 -12.58 -20.69 -6.59
N GLU A 707 -13.55 -20.55 -7.50
CA GLU A 707 -13.68 -21.37 -8.70
C GLU A 707 -12.93 -20.77 -9.90
N LEU A 708 -12.48 -21.64 -10.80
CA LEU A 708 -11.92 -21.27 -12.10
C LEU A 708 -12.77 -21.86 -13.20
N PHE A 709 -12.98 -21.10 -14.28
CA PHE A 709 -13.79 -21.51 -15.41
C PHE A 709 -13.05 -21.29 -16.72
N GLU A 710 -13.49 -22.02 -17.75
CA GLU A 710 -12.95 -21.95 -19.11
C GLU A 710 -11.42 -22.07 -19.16
N LYS A 711 -10.90 -23.15 -18.53
CA LYS A 711 -9.47 -23.47 -18.61
C LYS A 711 -9.16 -24.15 -19.94
N GLN A 712 -8.31 -23.53 -20.77
CA GLN A 712 -7.84 -24.07 -22.04
C GLN A 712 -6.33 -23.89 -22.21
N ARG A 713 -5.70 -24.78 -22.98
CA ARG A 713 -4.38 -24.55 -23.57
C ARG A 713 -4.51 -23.79 -24.89
N VAL A 714 -3.89 -22.62 -24.96
CA VAL A 714 -3.88 -21.75 -26.15
C VAL A 714 -2.59 -21.87 -26.96
N VAL A 715 -1.50 -22.31 -26.32
CA VAL A 715 -0.21 -22.55 -26.98
C VAL A 715 0.34 -23.91 -26.57
N GLU A 716 0.86 -24.67 -27.52
CA GLU A 716 1.56 -25.93 -27.30
C GLU A 716 2.76 -26.03 -28.25
N ALA A 717 3.90 -26.55 -27.78
CA ALA A 717 5.14 -26.65 -28.57
C ALA A 717 5.55 -25.33 -29.27
N GLY A 718 5.32 -24.19 -28.63
CA GLY A 718 5.65 -22.85 -29.15
C GLY A 718 4.67 -22.29 -30.19
N SER A 719 3.61 -23.02 -30.55
CA SER A 719 2.63 -22.62 -31.57
C SER A 719 1.24 -22.38 -30.95
N ALA A 720 0.50 -21.41 -31.47
CA ALA A 720 -0.91 -21.23 -31.11
C ALA A 720 -1.77 -22.35 -31.74
N VAL A 721 -2.39 -23.15 -30.88
CA VAL A 721 -3.10 -24.39 -31.24
C VAL A 721 -4.60 -24.28 -30.95
N ASP A 722 -5.38 -25.09 -31.66
CA ASP A 722 -6.81 -25.25 -31.42
C ASP A 722 -7.11 -26.56 -30.68
N HIS A 723 -8.04 -26.49 -29.73
CA HIS A 723 -8.52 -27.59 -28.89
C HIS A 723 -10.01 -27.42 -28.49
N VAL A 724 -10.77 -26.55 -29.19
CA VAL A 724 -12.18 -26.21 -28.87
C VAL A 724 -13.16 -27.21 -29.48
#